data_AF-A0A7J7V2E5-F1
#
_entry.id   AF-A0A7J7V2E5-F1
#
_cell.length_a   1.000
_cell.length_b   1.000
_cell.length_c   1.000
_cell.angle_alpha   90.00
_cell.angle_beta   90.00
_cell.angle_gamma   90.00
#
_symmetry.space_group_name_H-M   'P 1'
#
loop_
_entity.id
_entity.type
_entity.pdbx_description
1 polymer ?
#
loop_
_entity_poly.entity_id
_entity_poly.type
_entity_poly.pdbx_seq_one_letter_code
_entity_poly.pdbx_strand_id
1 'polypeptide(L)'
;MGDRTTDTEQEKKKEKEKKDGSVPVHTLVPTINIRDERIVDLSTTPAFICLHELHALGKLAGTRVAELKAKYTFLHDTLISTQDSEVHLLQNAKRFTERIHQQRLHLQQADKFPEAFSTEVSKMREQLLRYQNEYNAVKEREYHNQYRLNSLLEEKALIIKEFEKIPKPGEMDKKMRIQKESTEELRKEIMQKKSEIKNLREDLTFKQKQLLKEQKELEELLECQVNLKDEVVHHQAIPVQIGKEIEKTTRKKVEIEKKKIILEHELKELNDSLKKVETKVNALMEEKEDVIKEVEGKRALLEIKEREYNQLVKLLELTRENEATSLTERGILDLNLRNCLIDKQNYHDELSRKQREKERDVRNLKKMELLLKVSWDALTQTQALHQRLLTEIEAIPKDDSIAERRRELHKEVEVAKRNLVQQKILSEAESKLVEQQLAEENKLLKDQENIQELVFSLIRMTQVKIEEKEQKSKDFRKVQQKYVNILKEIKAKDIEIRIHKKKTSEIQRRLKEFAQLYDTIRNERNKFINLLHKAHQQVTEIKERHKMSLNELEILRNSAVSQERKLQNSMLKHANNVTIRESMQNDVCKIVVKLQEMKAKKEVHLNNIDRLAHMITMIEEEMVKLRKKYERAVQSRNESGVQLIEREEEVCIFYEKINIQEKMKLNAEIEIHVLDEKIRFLKLKIAEKQRQIYVTQKLVPIKKALDADVAVLQIQVGTSS
;
A
#
# COMPACT_ATOMS: atom_id res chain seq x y z
N MET A 1 4.10 -1.76 59.90
CA MET A 1 4.96 -0.99 58.98
C MET A 1 4.03 -0.27 58.02
N GLY A 2 3.71 1.01 58.11
CA GLY A 2 4.05 2.12 58.97
C GLY A 2 3.34 3.29 58.27
N ASP A 3 2.24 3.78 58.83
CA ASP A 3 2.19 4.88 59.80
C ASP A 3 2.41 6.24 59.15
N ARG A 4 1.38 7.10 59.28
CA ARG A 4 1.41 8.52 59.68
C ARG A 4 0.13 9.23 59.22
N THR A 5 -0.87 9.37 60.10
CA THR A 5 -1.06 10.48 61.08
C THR A 5 -1.39 11.80 60.36
N THR A 6 -2.46 12.51 60.68
CA THR A 6 -2.77 13.10 61.99
C THR A 6 -4.24 13.58 62.08
N ASP A 7 -4.84 13.35 63.25
CA ASP A 7 -5.52 14.27 64.19
C ASP A 7 -6.35 15.46 63.63
N THR A 8 -7.57 15.73 64.14
CA THR A 8 -7.91 15.89 65.57
C THR A 8 -9.34 15.45 65.94
N GLU A 9 -9.43 14.59 66.96
CA GLU A 9 -10.48 14.64 67.99
C GLU A 9 -10.15 15.75 68.99
N GLN A 10 -11.14 16.25 69.75
CA GLN A 10 -11.11 16.40 71.22
C GLN A 10 -12.43 17.08 71.67
N GLU A 11 -13.29 16.38 72.43
CA GLU A 11 -13.42 16.46 73.90
C GLU A 11 -14.52 17.45 74.33
N LYS A 12 -15.29 17.30 75.41
CA LYS A 12 -15.34 16.44 76.61
C LYS A 12 -16.78 16.63 77.17
N LYS A 13 -17.49 15.58 77.65
CA LYS A 13 -17.62 15.17 79.08
C LYS A 13 -18.04 16.33 80.01
N LYS A 14 -18.87 16.22 81.05
CA LYS A 14 -19.53 15.15 81.84
C LYS A 14 -20.40 15.95 82.86
N GLU A 15 -21.67 15.63 83.08
CA GLU A 15 -22.19 14.72 84.13
C GLU A 15 -22.36 15.33 85.54
N LYS A 16 -23.58 15.15 86.09
CA LYS A 16 -24.02 14.99 87.51
C LYS A 16 -24.71 16.13 88.27
N GLU A 17 -26.05 15.92 88.37
CA GLU A 17 -26.92 15.83 89.56
C GLU A 17 -27.07 16.97 90.60
N LYS A 18 -28.35 17.42 90.67
CA LYS A 18 -29.20 17.73 91.85
C LYS A 18 -28.84 18.91 92.78
N LYS A 19 -29.70 19.94 92.79
CA LYS A 19 -30.78 20.13 93.79
C LYS A 19 -31.62 21.38 93.51
N ASP A 20 -32.85 21.34 94.03
CA ASP A 20 -33.98 22.28 93.92
C ASP A 20 -33.69 23.79 93.93
N GLY A 21 -34.55 24.53 93.22
CA GLY A 21 -34.71 25.97 93.41
C GLY A 21 -35.49 26.65 92.29
N SER A 22 -36.82 26.64 92.40
CA SER A 22 -37.79 27.63 91.89
C SER A 22 -37.34 28.56 90.74
N VAL A 23 -37.91 28.37 89.54
CA VAL A 23 -37.91 29.40 88.48
C VAL A 23 -39.35 29.83 88.16
N PRO A 24 -39.68 31.14 88.26
CA PRO A 24 -40.99 31.68 87.88
C PRO A 24 -41.17 31.72 86.37
N VAL A 25 -42.37 31.39 85.91
CA VAL A 25 -42.81 31.49 84.52
C VAL A 25 -42.91 32.96 84.10
N HIS A 26 -42.03 33.40 83.20
CA HIS A 26 -42.21 34.65 82.44
C HIS A 26 -43.06 34.35 81.20
N THR A 27 -44.30 34.81 81.22
CA THR A 27 -45.19 34.90 80.06
C THR A 27 -44.79 36.10 79.20
N LEU A 28 -44.24 35.84 78.01
CA LEU A 28 -44.06 36.84 76.96
C LEU A 28 -45.38 37.00 76.17
N VAL A 29 -45.79 38.26 76.04
CA VAL A 29 -47.04 38.75 75.44
C VAL A 29 -47.01 38.63 73.90
N PRO A 30 -48.06 38.13 73.24
CA PRO A 30 -48.17 38.17 71.78
C PRO A 30 -48.37 39.61 71.27
N THR A 31 -47.51 40.04 70.34
CA THR A 31 -47.68 41.29 69.58
C THR A 31 -48.65 41.03 68.43
N ILE A 32 -49.84 41.64 68.43
CA ILE A 32 -50.73 41.64 67.27
C ILE A 32 -50.94 43.09 66.81
N ASN A 33 -50.56 43.28 65.55
CA ASN A 33 -50.60 44.50 64.77
C ASN A 33 -52.05 44.78 64.37
N ILE A 34 -52.84 45.43 65.24
CA ILE A 34 -54.18 45.90 64.90
C ILE A 34 -53.99 47.17 64.06
N ARG A 35 -54.23 47.07 62.75
CA ARG A 35 -54.34 48.26 61.88
C ARG A 35 -55.51 49.11 62.40
N ASP A 36 -55.27 50.40 62.54
CA ASP A 36 -56.24 51.41 62.95
C ASP A 36 -57.43 51.49 61.97
N GLU A 37 -58.47 50.70 62.24
CA GLU A 37 -59.82 50.90 61.69
C GLU A 37 -60.64 51.88 62.55
N ARG A 38 -59.99 52.62 63.46
CA ARG A 38 -60.62 53.53 64.42
C ARG A 38 -61.22 54.79 63.80
N ILE A 39 -60.95 55.05 62.51
CA ILE A 39 -61.44 56.24 61.79
C ILE A 39 -61.87 55.81 60.38
N VAL A 40 -62.97 55.06 60.28
CA VAL A 40 -63.65 54.84 59.00
C VAL A 40 -64.95 55.63 59.03
N ASP A 41 -65.09 56.61 58.14
CA ASP A 41 -66.35 57.32 57.94
C ASP A 41 -67.41 56.30 57.52
N LEU A 42 -68.35 56.00 58.43
CA LEU A 42 -69.36 54.96 58.27
C LEU A 42 -70.16 55.09 56.97
N SER A 43 -70.32 56.31 56.45
CA SER A 43 -71.03 56.57 55.19
C SER A 43 -70.30 56.01 53.96
N THR A 44 -68.99 55.84 54.04
CA THR A 44 -68.12 55.29 52.99
C THR A 44 -67.89 53.80 53.11
N THR A 45 -68.42 53.15 54.15
CA THR A 45 -68.29 51.70 54.29
C THR A 45 -69.08 50.98 53.20
N PRO A 46 -68.54 49.88 52.63
CA PRO A 46 -69.23 49.09 51.61
C PRO A 46 -70.65 48.68 52.02
N ALA A 47 -70.87 48.46 53.33
CA ALA A 47 -72.17 48.13 53.88
C ALA A 47 -73.20 49.26 53.73
N PHE A 48 -72.81 50.52 54.00
CA PHE A 48 -73.70 51.68 53.83
C PHE A 48 -73.95 52.00 52.35
N ILE A 49 -72.94 51.80 51.48
CA ILE A 49 -73.06 51.97 50.03
C ILE A 49 -74.04 50.95 49.45
N CYS A 50 -73.89 49.65 49.78
CA CYS A 50 -74.82 48.61 49.34
C CYS A 50 -76.24 48.84 49.86
N LEU A 51 -76.41 49.29 51.11
CA LEU A 51 -77.74 49.60 51.65
C LEU A 51 -78.39 50.80 50.93
N HIS A 52 -77.60 51.78 50.49
CA HIS A 52 -78.08 52.90 49.65
C HIS A 52 -78.46 52.44 48.24
N GLU A 53 -77.65 51.59 47.60
CA GLU A 53 -77.94 51.03 46.27
C GLU A 53 -79.21 50.19 46.27
N LEU A 54 -79.40 49.35 47.30
CA LEU A 54 -80.59 48.52 47.45
C LEU A 54 -81.87 49.33 47.71
N HIS A 55 -81.76 50.50 48.38
CA HIS A 55 -82.85 51.45 48.50
C HIS A 55 -83.16 52.13 47.16
N ALA A 56 -82.13 52.59 46.43
CA ALA A 56 -82.28 53.26 45.14
C ALA A 56 -82.92 52.35 44.07
N LEU A 57 -82.68 51.04 44.14
CA LEU A 57 -83.31 50.02 43.30
C LEU A 57 -84.75 49.66 43.72
N GLY A 58 -85.31 50.32 44.74
CA GLY A 58 -86.67 50.07 45.26
C GLY A 58 -86.84 48.73 45.97
N LYS A 59 -85.75 47.96 46.19
CA LYS A 59 -85.79 46.61 46.77
C LYS A 59 -85.90 46.61 48.30
N LEU A 60 -85.57 47.73 48.96
CA LEU A 60 -85.73 47.90 50.40
C LEU A 60 -86.45 49.22 50.68
N ALA A 61 -87.47 49.18 51.56
CA ALA A 61 -88.14 50.39 52.04
C ALA A 61 -87.19 51.25 52.88
N GLY A 62 -87.31 52.58 52.79
CA GLY A 62 -86.44 53.52 53.50
C GLY A 62 -86.38 53.33 55.01
N THR A 63 -87.49 52.93 55.63
CA THR A 63 -87.54 52.57 57.06
C THR A 63 -86.66 51.35 57.38
N ARG A 64 -86.63 50.36 56.49
CA ARG A 64 -85.81 49.15 56.65
C ARG A 64 -84.33 49.43 56.42
N VAL A 65 -83.99 50.34 55.52
CA VAL A 65 -82.61 50.79 55.29
C VAL A 65 -82.11 51.61 56.49
N ALA A 66 -82.94 52.47 57.06
CA ALA A 66 -82.62 53.19 58.30
C ALA A 66 -82.40 52.24 59.48
N GLU A 67 -83.25 51.22 59.67
CA GLU A 67 -83.03 50.18 60.69
C GLU A 67 -81.73 49.41 60.48
N LEU A 68 -81.41 49.02 59.24
CA LEU A 68 -80.19 48.25 58.95
C LEU A 68 -78.92 49.09 59.12
N LYS A 69 -78.97 50.38 58.74
CA LYS A 69 -77.91 51.34 59.04
C LYS A 69 -77.74 51.55 60.54
N ALA A 70 -78.83 51.74 61.28
CA ALA A 70 -78.78 51.86 62.74
C ALA A 70 -78.19 50.62 63.41
N LYS A 71 -78.54 49.41 62.93
CA LYS A 71 -77.94 48.16 63.41
C LYS A 71 -76.46 48.05 63.10
N TYR A 72 -76.03 48.46 61.91
CA TYR A 72 -74.62 48.45 61.53
C TYR A 72 -73.81 49.47 62.32
N THR A 73 -74.34 50.69 62.52
CA THR A 73 -73.73 51.70 63.40
C THR A 73 -73.65 51.21 64.84
N PHE A 74 -74.72 50.61 65.38
CA PHE A 74 -74.71 50.01 66.72
C PHE A 74 -73.64 48.92 66.84
N LEU A 75 -73.49 48.07 65.82
CA LEU A 75 -72.46 47.02 65.81
C LEU A 75 -71.05 47.62 65.79
N HIS A 76 -70.83 48.65 64.99
CA HIS A 76 -69.55 49.36 64.90
C HIS A 76 -69.21 50.08 66.21
N ASP A 77 -70.17 50.79 66.80
CA ASP A 77 -69.98 51.47 68.09
C ASP A 77 -69.72 50.47 69.22
N THR A 78 -70.39 49.31 69.19
CA THR A 78 -70.14 48.22 70.14
C THR A 78 -68.73 47.64 69.94
N LEU A 79 -68.27 47.50 68.70
CA LEU A 79 -66.91 47.04 68.40
C LEU A 79 -65.86 48.03 68.92
N ILE A 80 -66.07 49.33 68.70
CA ILE A 80 -65.17 50.37 69.23
C ILE A 80 -65.19 50.36 70.76
N SER A 81 -66.37 50.33 71.38
CA SER A 81 -66.52 50.29 72.85
C SER A 81 -65.86 49.07 73.47
N THR A 82 -65.97 47.90 72.84
CA THR A 82 -65.33 46.67 73.34
C THR A 82 -63.81 46.73 73.20
N GLN A 83 -63.28 47.27 72.08
CA GLN A 83 -61.85 47.50 71.91
C GLN A 83 -61.29 48.52 72.93
N ASP A 84 -62.02 49.60 73.22
CA ASP A 84 -61.62 50.57 74.25
C ASP A 84 -61.67 49.96 75.66
N SER A 85 -62.69 49.14 75.95
CA SER A 85 -62.78 48.35 77.20
C SER A 85 -61.57 47.43 77.35
N GLU A 86 -61.17 46.75 76.27
CA GLU A 86 -60.04 45.82 76.27
C GLU A 86 -58.72 46.55 76.56
N VAL A 87 -58.50 47.70 75.90
CA VAL A 87 -57.33 48.54 76.18
C VAL A 87 -57.33 49.02 77.64
N HIS A 88 -58.48 49.42 78.17
CA HIS A 88 -58.60 49.90 79.55
C HIS A 88 -58.36 48.79 80.58
N LEU A 89 -58.82 47.57 80.31
CA LEU A 89 -58.57 46.40 81.15
C LEU A 89 -57.09 46.00 81.13
N LEU A 90 -56.42 46.08 79.97
CA LEU A 90 -54.99 45.83 79.86
C LEU A 90 -54.15 46.87 80.63
N GLN A 91 -54.56 48.14 80.63
CA GLN A 91 -53.93 49.17 81.47
C GLN A 91 -54.14 48.92 82.97
N ASN A 92 -55.35 48.51 83.36
CA ASN A 92 -55.66 48.17 84.75
C ASN A 92 -54.87 46.95 85.22
N ALA A 93 -54.72 45.92 84.38
CA ALA A 93 -53.91 44.74 84.69
C ALA A 93 -52.45 45.11 84.97
N LYS A 94 -51.86 46.02 84.18
CA LYS A 94 -50.50 46.53 84.44
C LYS A 94 -50.41 47.25 85.79
N ARG A 95 -51.34 48.17 86.09
CA ARG A 95 -51.37 48.92 87.36
C ARG A 95 -51.54 48.03 88.59
N PHE A 96 -52.43 47.03 88.52
CA PHE A 96 -52.65 46.12 89.66
C PHE A 96 -51.46 45.20 89.90
N THR A 97 -50.75 44.80 88.85
CA THR A 97 -49.55 43.97 88.97
C THR A 97 -48.44 44.69 89.74
N GLU A 98 -48.23 45.98 89.47
CA GLU A 98 -47.28 46.82 90.24
C GLU A 98 -47.70 46.97 91.71
N ARG A 99 -49.00 47.19 91.97
CA ARG A 99 -49.52 47.39 93.33
C ARG A 99 -49.40 46.13 94.20
N ILE A 100 -49.64 44.96 93.62
CA ILE A 100 -49.45 43.67 94.31
C ILE A 100 -47.98 43.44 94.67
N HIS A 101 -47.06 43.86 93.81
CA HIS A 101 -45.63 43.73 94.08
C HIS A 101 -45.20 44.57 95.29
N GLN A 102 -45.72 45.80 95.41
CA GLN A 102 -45.46 46.68 96.55
C GLN A 102 -46.03 46.15 97.88
N GLN A 103 -47.25 45.58 97.87
CA GLN A 103 -47.87 45.05 99.10
C GLN A 103 -47.18 43.80 99.64
N ARG A 104 -46.62 42.96 98.76
CA ARG A 104 -45.84 41.79 99.18
C ARG A 104 -44.55 42.16 99.92
N LEU A 105 -43.95 43.31 99.58
CA LEU A 105 -42.75 43.81 100.25
C LEU A 105 -43.05 44.25 101.69
N HIS A 106 -44.23 44.84 101.94
CA HIS A 106 -44.63 45.32 103.26
C HIS A 106 -44.98 44.18 104.25
N LEU A 107 -45.58 43.09 103.78
CA LEU A 107 -45.92 41.96 104.65
C LEU A 107 -44.68 41.23 105.19
N GLN A 108 -43.58 41.17 104.43
CA GLN A 108 -42.32 40.57 104.89
C GLN A 108 -41.65 41.31 106.06
N GLN A 109 -42.03 42.56 106.34
CA GLN A 109 -41.48 43.34 107.46
C GLN A 109 -42.24 43.18 108.78
N ALA A 110 -43.45 42.60 108.78
CA ALA A 110 -44.31 42.50 109.98
C ALA A 110 -44.13 41.20 110.79
N ASP A 111 -43.54 40.14 110.22
CA ASP A 111 -43.50 38.80 110.83
C ASP A 111 -42.35 38.57 111.86
N LYS A 112 -41.80 39.62 112.48
CA LYS A 112 -40.74 39.45 113.50
C LYS A 112 -40.99 40.30 114.76
N PHE A 113 -41.81 39.81 115.70
CA PHE A 113 -41.85 40.30 117.08
C PHE A 113 -42.19 39.16 118.08
N PRO A 114 -41.51 38.98 119.23
CA PRO A 114 -41.73 37.82 120.13
C PRO A 114 -42.48 38.14 121.45
N GLU A 115 -43.31 37.20 121.90
CA GLU A 115 -44.09 37.23 123.15
C GLU A 115 -43.41 36.46 124.30
N ALA A 116 -43.51 36.97 125.55
CA ALA A 116 -43.81 36.15 126.74
C ALA A 116 -44.00 37.00 128.03
N PHE A 117 -45.05 36.66 128.79
CA PHE A 117 -45.10 36.36 130.24
C PHE A 117 -46.33 36.94 130.99
N SER A 118 -47.03 36.04 131.71
CA SER A 118 -48.34 36.20 132.35
C SER A 118 -48.27 36.13 133.88
N THR A 119 -49.01 36.97 134.60
CA THR A 119 -49.19 36.89 136.08
C THR A 119 -50.68 36.93 136.48
N GLU A 120 -50.98 36.54 137.73
CA GLU A 120 -52.30 36.11 138.26
C GLU A 120 -53.49 37.06 138.05
N VAL A 121 -53.26 38.36 137.88
CA VAL A 121 -54.33 39.32 137.55
C VAL A 121 -55.01 38.98 136.21
N SER A 122 -54.26 38.40 135.27
CA SER A 122 -54.80 37.89 134.00
C SER A 122 -55.73 36.69 134.19
N LYS A 123 -55.50 35.84 135.20
CA LYS A 123 -56.31 34.63 135.45
C LYS A 123 -57.68 34.97 136.07
N MET A 124 -57.76 35.95 136.97
CA MET A 124 -59.05 36.40 137.53
C MET A 124 -59.92 37.10 136.47
N ARG A 125 -59.32 37.89 135.57
CA ARG A 125 -60.05 38.48 134.42
C ARG A 125 -60.54 37.42 133.43
N GLU A 126 -59.75 36.36 133.22
CA GLU A 126 -60.13 35.24 132.36
C GLU A 126 -61.36 34.50 132.91
N GLN A 127 -61.44 34.26 134.22
CA GLN A 127 -62.58 33.56 134.82
C GLN A 127 -63.89 34.36 134.71
N LEU A 128 -63.84 35.69 134.90
CA LEU A 128 -65.03 36.54 134.79
C LEU A 128 -65.53 36.60 133.34
N LEU A 129 -64.61 36.69 132.37
CA LEU A 129 -64.95 36.64 130.95
C LEU A 129 -65.54 35.27 130.54
N ARG A 130 -65.06 34.17 131.13
CA ARG A 130 -65.60 32.83 130.87
C ARG A 130 -67.06 32.70 131.30
N TYR A 131 -67.43 33.10 132.51
CA TYR A 131 -68.83 33.01 132.95
C TYR A 131 -69.77 33.91 132.14
N GLN A 132 -69.31 35.08 131.72
CA GLN A 132 -70.11 35.99 130.91
C GLN A 132 -70.32 35.44 129.48
N ASN A 133 -69.30 34.77 128.92
CA ASN A 133 -69.42 34.07 127.65
C ASN A 133 -70.33 32.84 127.73
N GLU A 134 -70.29 32.08 128.84
CA GLU A 134 -71.19 30.93 129.04
C GLU A 134 -72.65 31.35 129.11
N TYR A 135 -72.96 32.45 129.80
CA TYR A 135 -74.34 32.98 129.84
C TYR A 135 -74.86 33.37 128.45
N ASN A 136 -74.05 34.05 127.64
CA ASN A 136 -74.42 34.42 126.27
C ASN A 136 -74.61 33.18 125.38
N ALA A 137 -73.76 32.16 125.52
CA ALA A 137 -73.87 30.92 124.76
C ALA A 137 -75.16 30.14 125.08
N VAL A 138 -75.63 30.15 126.33
CA VAL A 138 -76.90 29.52 126.71
C VAL A 138 -78.09 30.26 126.08
N LYS A 139 -78.05 31.60 126.08
CA LYS A 139 -79.11 32.43 125.50
C LYS A 139 -79.22 32.24 123.97
N GLU A 140 -78.09 32.12 123.27
CA GLU A 140 -78.10 31.81 121.84
C GLU A 140 -78.65 30.41 121.53
N ARG A 141 -78.38 29.41 122.38
CA ARG A 141 -78.93 28.05 122.22
C ARG A 141 -80.45 28.03 122.37
N GLU A 142 -81.02 28.85 123.26
CA GLU A 142 -82.47 28.97 123.42
C GLU A 142 -83.13 29.50 122.13
N TYR A 143 -82.59 30.58 121.57
CA TYR A 143 -83.05 31.14 120.29
C TYR A 143 -82.95 30.12 119.14
N HIS A 144 -81.84 29.37 119.08
CA HIS A 144 -81.64 28.38 118.02
C HIS A 144 -82.64 27.21 118.13
N ASN A 145 -82.96 26.77 119.34
CA ASN A 145 -83.95 25.71 119.57
C ASN A 145 -85.37 26.17 119.20
N GLN A 146 -85.73 27.42 119.48
CA GLN A 146 -87.02 27.98 119.04
C GLN A 146 -87.14 28.04 117.52
N TYR A 147 -86.09 28.46 116.82
CA TYR A 147 -86.08 28.47 115.35
C TYR A 147 -86.26 27.07 114.77
N ARG A 148 -85.52 26.08 115.30
CA ARG A 148 -85.58 24.69 114.85
C ARG A 148 -86.96 24.05 115.08
N LEU A 149 -87.64 24.40 116.16
CA LEU A 149 -89.00 23.92 116.41
C LEU A 149 -89.98 24.40 115.32
N ASN A 150 -89.85 25.65 114.86
CA ASN A 150 -90.69 26.20 113.81
C ASN A 150 -90.46 25.52 112.45
N SER A 151 -89.20 25.28 112.04
CA SER A 151 -88.92 24.57 110.78
C SER A 151 -89.49 23.15 110.77
N LEU A 152 -89.41 22.42 111.89
CA LEU A 152 -89.95 21.07 111.97
C LEU A 152 -91.48 21.03 111.88
N LEU A 153 -92.17 22.07 112.36
CA LEU A 153 -93.63 22.18 112.21
C LEU A 153 -94.04 22.42 110.75
N GLU A 154 -93.26 23.18 109.98
CA GLU A 154 -93.49 23.39 108.54
C GLU A 154 -93.25 22.12 107.73
N GLU A 155 -92.18 21.37 108.01
CA GLU A 155 -91.91 20.09 107.33
C GLU A 155 -93.03 19.06 107.56
N LYS A 156 -93.55 18.97 108.79
CA LYS A 156 -94.69 18.09 109.09
C LYS A 156 -95.93 18.45 108.27
N ALA A 157 -96.19 19.74 108.05
CA ALA A 157 -97.33 20.19 107.25
C ALA A 157 -97.16 19.84 105.75
N LEU A 158 -95.93 19.86 105.22
CA LEU A 158 -95.64 19.48 103.83
C LEU A 158 -95.78 17.97 103.59
N ILE A 159 -95.34 17.12 104.52
CA ILE A 159 -95.43 15.66 104.37
C ILE A 159 -96.89 15.18 104.36
N ILE A 160 -97.76 15.80 105.17
CA ILE A 160 -99.20 15.47 105.17
C ILE A 160 -99.84 15.79 103.80
N LYS A 161 -99.45 16.89 103.16
CA LYS A 161 -99.92 17.26 101.80
C LYS A 161 -99.41 16.34 100.69
N GLU A 162 -98.26 15.71 100.85
CA GLU A 162 -97.70 14.76 99.88
C GLU A 162 -98.35 13.37 99.99
N PHE A 163 -98.79 12.97 101.19
CA PHE A 163 -99.44 11.67 101.41
C PHE A 163 -100.83 11.57 100.78
N GLU A 164 -101.56 12.69 100.62
CA GLU A 164 -102.88 12.73 99.99
C GLU A 164 -102.84 12.62 98.45
N LYS A 165 -101.66 12.66 97.81
CA LYS A 165 -101.50 12.66 96.33
C LYS A 165 -101.27 11.29 95.68
N ILE A 166 -101.28 10.17 96.41
CA ILE A 166 -101.02 8.83 95.83
C ILE A 166 -102.33 8.17 95.34
N PRO A 167 -102.50 7.84 94.03
CA PRO A 167 -103.69 7.15 93.51
C PRO A 167 -103.70 5.63 93.79
N LYS A 168 -104.90 5.02 93.86
CA LYS A 168 -105.13 3.61 94.25
C LYS A 168 -104.81 2.58 93.12
N PRO A 169 -104.55 1.29 93.46
CA PRO A 169 -103.78 0.32 92.63
C PRO A 169 -104.32 -0.09 91.24
N GLY A 170 -105.58 0.17 90.90
CA GLY A 170 -106.21 -0.41 89.69
C GLY A 170 -105.82 0.23 88.34
N GLU A 171 -105.28 1.45 88.34
CA GLU A 171 -104.96 2.19 87.09
C GLU A 171 -103.54 1.94 86.56
N MET A 172 -102.64 1.38 87.38
CA MET A 172 -101.25 1.11 86.99
C MET A 172 -101.11 -0.07 86.00
N ASP A 173 -101.96 -1.09 86.11
CA ASP A 173 -101.86 -2.29 85.27
C ASP A 173 -102.22 -2.06 83.80
N LYS A 174 -103.14 -1.15 83.51
CA LYS A 174 -103.51 -0.80 82.12
C LYS A 174 -102.39 -0.07 81.39
N LYS A 175 -101.67 0.83 82.08
CA LYS A 175 -100.53 1.56 81.49
C LYS A 175 -99.34 0.64 81.21
N MET A 176 -99.11 -0.37 82.04
CA MET A 176 -98.01 -1.32 81.86
C MET A 176 -98.18 -2.25 80.63
N ARG A 177 -99.41 -2.60 80.23
CA ARG A 177 -99.64 -3.45 79.04
C ARG A 177 -99.37 -2.73 77.72
N ILE A 178 -99.88 -1.50 77.57
CA ILE A 178 -99.72 -0.69 76.35
C ILE A 178 -98.22 -0.43 76.06
N GLN A 179 -97.43 -0.24 77.11
CA GLN A 179 -96.00 0.05 76.97
C GLN A 179 -95.18 -1.17 76.55
N LYS A 180 -95.63 -2.39 76.87
CA LYS A 180 -94.97 -3.64 76.41
C LYS A 180 -95.20 -3.89 74.93
N GLU A 181 -96.43 -3.71 74.45
CA GLU A 181 -96.79 -3.91 73.03
C GLU A 181 -95.99 -2.95 72.11
N SER A 182 -95.89 -1.68 72.49
CA SER A 182 -95.06 -0.68 71.78
C SER A 182 -93.58 -1.06 71.69
N THR A 183 -93.01 -1.66 72.75
CA THR A 183 -91.60 -2.09 72.72
C THR A 183 -91.35 -3.31 71.84
N GLU A 184 -92.35 -4.17 71.64
CA GLU A 184 -92.26 -5.37 70.79
C GLU A 184 -92.27 -4.99 69.29
N GLU A 185 -93.07 -3.98 68.92
CA GLU A 185 -93.14 -3.47 67.54
C GLU A 185 -91.82 -2.81 67.11
N LEU A 186 -91.25 -1.95 67.95
CA LEU A 186 -89.95 -1.31 67.69
C LEU A 186 -88.81 -2.33 67.52
N ARG A 187 -88.86 -3.48 68.22
CA ARG A 187 -87.86 -4.55 68.05
C ARG A 187 -87.94 -5.21 66.67
N LYS A 188 -89.13 -5.43 66.13
CA LYS A 188 -89.32 -6.02 64.80
C LYS A 188 -88.79 -5.10 63.71
N GLU A 189 -89.07 -3.79 63.82
CA GLU A 189 -88.60 -2.78 62.88
C GLU A 189 -87.06 -2.65 62.88
N ILE A 190 -86.42 -2.69 64.06
CA ILE A 190 -84.96 -2.69 64.18
C ILE A 190 -84.35 -3.95 63.52
N MET A 191 -84.99 -5.11 63.65
CA MET A 191 -84.52 -6.34 63.01
C MET A 191 -84.57 -6.24 61.47
N GLN A 192 -85.66 -5.69 60.93
CA GLN A 192 -85.84 -5.50 59.49
C GLN A 192 -84.84 -4.48 58.91
N LYS A 193 -84.61 -3.36 59.61
CA LYS A 193 -83.58 -2.37 59.21
C LYS A 193 -82.17 -2.92 59.26
N LYS A 194 -81.86 -3.81 60.21
CA LYS A 194 -80.55 -4.49 60.25
C LYS A 194 -80.33 -5.42 59.06
N SER A 195 -81.35 -6.17 58.61
CA SER A 195 -81.24 -7.00 57.41
C SER A 195 -81.07 -6.17 56.13
N GLU A 196 -81.79 -5.05 55.99
CA GLU A 196 -81.63 -4.14 54.85
C GLU A 196 -80.21 -3.56 54.78
N ILE A 197 -79.66 -3.12 55.92
CA ILE A 197 -78.29 -2.59 55.99
C ILE A 197 -77.26 -3.66 55.61
N LYS A 198 -77.48 -4.92 56.00
CA LYS A 198 -76.58 -6.03 55.65
C LYS A 198 -76.57 -6.26 54.13
N ASN A 199 -77.75 -6.36 53.51
CA ASN A 199 -77.87 -6.57 52.07
C ASN A 199 -77.25 -5.41 51.27
N LEU A 200 -77.53 -4.16 51.66
CA LEU A 200 -76.96 -2.98 50.99
C LEU A 200 -75.43 -2.92 51.12
N ARG A 201 -74.84 -3.39 52.23
CA ARG A 201 -73.39 -3.48 52.39
C ARG A 201 -72.80 -4.54 51.47
N GLU A 202 -73.42 -5.71 51.36
CA GLU A 202 -72.98 -6.77 50.46
C GLU A 202 -73.04 -6.31 49.00
N ASP A 203 -74.13 -5.66 48.57
CA ASP A 203 -74.25 -5.07 47.23
C ASP A 203 -73.19 -4.00 46.94
N LEU A 204 -72.91 -3.12 47.91
CA LEU A 204 -71.87 -2.10 47.78
C LEU A 204 -70.48 -2.72 47.61
N THR A 205 -70.16 -3.77 48.37
CA THR A 205 -68.88 -4.49 48.23
C THR A 205 -68.77 -5.24 46.90
N PHE A 206 -69.88 -5.78 46.39
CA PHE A 206 -69.91 -6.42 45.07
C PHE A 206 -69.66 -5.40 43.96
N LYS A 207 -70.35 -4.24 44.00
CA LYS A 207 -70.15 -3.16 43.02
C LYS A 207 -68.74 -2.57 43.07
N GLN A 208 -68.15 -2.43 44.25
CA GLN A 208 -66.75 -2.00 44.38
C GLN A 208 -65.77 -3.01 43.75
N LYS A 209 -65.98 -4.33 43.93
CA LYS A 209 -65.15 -5.35 43.29
C LYS A 209 -65.31 -5.36 41.77
N GLN A 210 -66.51 -5.11 41.26
CA GLN A 210 -66.77 -5.04 39.83
C GLN A 210 -66.09 -3.82 39.20
N LEU A 211 -66.19 -2.65 39.84
CA LEU A 211 -65.54 -1.42 39.36
C LEU A 211 -64.01 -1.53 39.30
N LEU A 212 -63.39 -2.23 40.27
CA LEU A 212 -61.95 -2.49 40.25
C LEU A 212 -61.50 -3.41 39.10
N LYS A 213 -62.36 -4.33 38.64
CA LYS A 213 -62.06 -5.16 37.47
C LYS A 213 -62.15 -4.34 36.19
N GLU A 214 -63.21 -3.55 36.04
CA GLU A 214 -63.41 -2.67 34.88
C GLU A 214 -62.28 -1.62 34.76
N GLN A 215 -61.75 -1.12 35.89
CA GLN A 215 -60.60 -0.22 35.90
C GLN A 215 -59.32 -0.90 35.39
N LYS A 216 -59.05 -2.15 35.78
CA LYS A 216 -57.88 -2.90 35.30
C LYS A 216 -57.96 -3.21 33.81
N GLU A 217 -59.14 -3.62 33.35
CA GLU A 217 -59.37 -3.89 31.92
C GLU A 217 -59.17 -2.61 31.07
N LEU A 218 -59.57 -1.45 31.61
CA LEU A 218 -59.34 -0.17 30.95
C LEU A 218 -57.85 0.21 30.89
N GLU A 219 -57.08 -0.04 31.95
CA GLU A 219 -55.63 0.18 31.98
C GLU A 219 -54.91 -0.69 30.94
N GLU A 220 -55.24 -1.98 30.87
CA GLU A 220 -54.68 -2.92 29.90
C GLU A 220 -54.96 -2.49 28.44
N LEU A 221 -56.17 -2.00 28.16
CA LEU A 221 -56.54 -1.50 26.84
C LEU A 221 -55.80 -0.21 26.47
N LEU A 222 -55.56 0.69 27.42
CA LEU A 222 -54.79 1.91 27.20
C LEU A 222 -53.32 1.60 26.90
N GLU A 223 -52.73 0.62 27.60
CA GLU A 223 -51.36 0.16 27.34
C GLU A 223 -51.23 -0.45 25.94
N CYS A 224 -52.19 -1.28 25.53
CA CYS A 224 -52.25 -1.80 24.16
C CYS A 224 -52.36 -0.70 23.10
N GLN A 225 -53.12 0.37 23.38
CA GLN A 225 -53.25 1.51 22.47
C GLN A 225 -51.93 2.29 22.30
N VAL A 226 -51.14 2.43 23.36
CA VAL A 226 -49.82 3.08 23.29
C VAL A 226 -48.86 2.25 22.45
N ASN A 227 -48.79 0.94 22.70
CA ASN A 227 -47.92 0.04 21.94
C ASN A 227 -48.25 0.05 20.43
N LEU A 228 -49.53 0.03 20.08
CA LEU A 228 -49.96 0.12 18.67
C LEU A 228 -49.60 1.46 18.02
N LYS A 229 -49.63 2.58 18.78
CA LYS A 229 -49.19 3.88 18.25
C LYS A 229 -47.69 3.90 17.97
N ASP A 230 -46.89 3.30 18.85
CA ASP A 230 -45.43 3.23 18.68
C ASP A 230 -45.04 2.34 17.48
N GLU A 231 -45.73 1.22 17.27
CA GLU A 231 -45.55 0.36 16.10
C GLU A 231 -45.89 1.09 14.78
N VAL A 232 -46.96 1.89 14.75
CA VAL A 232 -47.33 2.68 13.57
C VAL A 232 -46.25 3.70 13.22
N VAL A 233 -45.69 4.40 14.21
CA VAL A 233 -44.59 5.34 14.00
C VAL A 233 -43.34 4.62 13.49
N HIS A 234 -43.03 3.44 14.03
CA HIS A 234 -41.91 2.63 13.56
C HIS A 234 -42.09 2.21 12.09
N HIS A 235 -43.27 1.72 11.71
CA HIS A 235 -43.55 1.31 10.34
C HIS A 235 -43.55 2.47 9.33
N GLN A 236 -43.89 3.70 9.75
CA GLN A 236 -43.79 4.89 8.90
C GLN A 236 -42.34 5.31 8.60
N ALA A 237 -41.37 4.95 9.45
CA ALA A 237 -39.95 5.29 9.24
C ALA A 237 -39.24 4.36 8.23
N ILE A 238 -39.74 3.13 8.05
CA ILE A 238 -39.13 2.10 7.20
C ILE A 238 -39.07 2.51 5.71
N PRO A 239 -40.14 3.05 5.09
CA PRO A 239 -40.09 3.51 3.69
C PRO A 239 -39.05 4.60 3.43
N VAL A 240 -38.85 5.51 4.40
CA VAL A 240 -37.87 6.60 4.30
C VAL A 240 -36.43 6.06 4.35
N GLN A 241 -36.18 5.05 5.19
CA GLN A 241 -34.88 4.37 5.24
C GLN A 241 -34.59 3.58 3.96
N ILE A 242 -35.59 2.85 3.44
CA ILE A 242 -35.48 2.13 2.17
C ILE A 242 -35.20 3.09 1.01
N GLY A 243 -35.89 4.24 0.95
CA GLY A 243 -35.63 5.27 -0.06
C GLY A 243 -34.18 5.79 -0.04
N LYS A 244 -33.62 6.04 1.15
CA LYS A 244 -32.21 6.47 1.30
C LYS A 244 -31.21 5.40 0.87
N GLU A 245 -31.44 4.13 1.22
CA GLU A 245 -30.56 3.03 0.79
C GLU A 245 -30.68 2.75 -0.72
N ILE A 246 -31.85 2.92 -1.32
CA ILE A 246 -32.03 2.87 -2.78
C ILE A 246 -31.20 3.96 -3.45
N GLU A 247 -31.30 5.23 -3.02
CA GLU A 247 -30.51 6.34 -3.57
C GLU A 247 -28.99 6.10 -3.45
N LYS A 248 -28.55 5.61 -2.30
CA LYS A 248 -27.13 5.29 -2.06
C LYS A 248 -26.65 4.19 -3.01
N THR A 249 -27.49 3.20 -3.28
CA THR A 249 -27.20 2.10 -4.20
C THR A 249 -27.19 2.57 -5.65
N THR A 250 -28.13 3.43 -6.08
CA THR A 250 -28.12 4.01 -7.42
C THR A 250 -26.92 4.93 -7.65
N ARG A 251 -26.52 5.76 -6.67
CA ARG A 251 -25.29 6.58 -6.77
C ARG A 251 -24.05 5.70 -6.98
N LYS A 252 -23.89 4.65 -6.17
CA LYS A 252 -22.80 3.67 -6.32
C LYS A 252 -22.82 2.98 -7.70
N LYS A 253 -24.00 2.59 -8.19
CA LYS A 253 -24.15 1.98 -9.52
C LYS A 253 -23.66 2.92 -10.62
N VAL A 254 -24.07 4.20 -10.58
CA VAL A 254 -23.66 5.20 -11.58
C VAL A 254 -22.15 5.46 -11.53
N GLU A 255 -21.55 5.53 -10.34
CA GLU A 255 -20.10 5.67 -10.20
C GLU A 255 -19.32 4.46 -10.75
N ILE A 256 -19.82 3.24 -10.52
CA ILE A 256 -19.22 2.01 -11.06
C ILE A 256 -19.35 1.98 -12.58
N GLU A 257 -20.50 2.36 -13.15
CA GLU A 257 -20.68 2.38 -14.60
C GLU A 257 -19.76 3.41 -15.27
N LYS A 258 -19.57 4.59 -14.65
CA LYS A 258 -18.58 5.58 -15.13
C LYS A 258 -17.15 5.02 -15.12
N LYS A 259 -16.77 4.32 -14.04
CA LYS A 259 -15.45 3.67 -13.94
C LYS A 259 -15.27 2.57 -14.99
N LYS A 260 -16.33 1.78 -15.25
CA LYS A 260 -16.33 0.76 -16.29
C LYS A 260 -16.08 1.36 -17.68
N ILE A 261 -16.78 2.45 -18.02
CA ILE A 261 -16.59 3.13 -19.32
C ILE A 261 -15.15 3.65 -19.47
N ILE A 262 -14.56 4.21 -18.41
CA ILE A 262 -13.16 4.66 -18.42
C ILE A 262 -12.21 3.48 -18.66
N LEU A 263 -12.39 2.38 -17.93
CA LEU A 263 -11.57 1.18 -18.09
C LEU A 263 -11.72 0.54 -19.48
N GLU A 264 -12.92 0.58 -20.08
CA GLU A 264 -13.15 0.12 -21.45
C GLU A 264 -12.39 0.98 -22.48
N HIS A 265 -12.31 2.30 -22.27
CA HIS A 265 -11.50 3.18 -23.12
C HIS A 265 -10.01 2.92 -22.95
N GLU A 266 -9.52 2.80 -21.71
CA GLU A 266 -8.12 2.45 -21.42
C GLU A 266 -7.73 1.11 -22.03
N LEU A 267 -8.59 0.08 -21.94
CA LEU A 267 -8.37 -1.21 -22.59
C LEU A 267 -8.28 -1.09 -24.10
N LYS A 268 -9.13 -0.27 -24.71
CA LYS A 268 -9.12 -0.05 -26.16
C LYS A 268 -7.83 0.65 -26.61
N GLU A 269 -7.40 1.68 -25.90
CA GLU A 269 -6.12 2.37 -26.17
C GLU A 269 -4.93 1.43 -26.00
N LEU A 270 -4.94 0.61 -24.94
CA LEU A 270 -3.88 -0.37 -24.69
C LEU A 270 -3.84 -1.42 -25.82
N ASN A 271 -4.99 -1.91 -26.27
CA ASN A 271 -5.10 -2.86 -27.38
C ASN A 271 -4.62 -2.25 -28.71
N ASP A 272 -4.96 -0.98 -28.98
CA ASP A 272 -4.47 -0.28 -30.17
C ASP A 272 -2.95 -0.05 -30.11
N SER A 273 -2.41 0.21 -28.92
CA SER A 273 -0.96 0.29 -28.71
C SER A 273 -0.27 -1.06 -28.91
N LEU A 274 -0.89 -2.15 -28.46
CA LEU A 274 -0.38 -3.51 -28.63
C LEU A 274 -0.31 -3.88 -30.11
N LYS A 275 -1.38 -3.62 -30.88
CA LYS A 275 -1.39 -3.84 -32.33
C LYS A 275 -0.29 -3.06 -33.05
N LYS A 276 -0.02 -1.80 -32.65
CA LYS A 276 1.08 -1.00 -33.22
C LYS A 276 2.46 -1.56 -32.87
N VAL A 277 2.62 -2.18 -31.71
CA VAL A 277 3.88 -2.84 -31.35
C VAL A 277 4.04 -4.13 -32.14
N GLU A 278 2.97 -4.92 -32.27
CA GLU A 278 2.97 -6.17 -33.03
C GLU A 278 3.31 -5.94 -34.51
N THR A 279 2.74 -4.92 -35.15
CA THR A 279 3.12 -4.56 -36.53
C THR A 279 4.58 -4.14 -36.66
N LYS A 280 5.13 -3.40 -35.69
CA LYS A 280 6.55 -3.04 -35.67
C LYS A 280 7.45 -4.25 -35.48
N VAL A 281 7.06 -5.21 -34.63
CA VAL A 281 7.80 -6.45 -34.42
C VAL A 281 7.85 -7.27 -35.72
N ASN A 282 6.72 -7.37 -36.43
CA ASN A 282 6.68 -8.07 -37.70
C ASN A 282 7.57 -7.41 -38.76
N ALA A 283 7.55 -6.08 -38.88
CA ALA A 283 8.44 -5.35 -39.78
C ALA A 283 9.93 -5.56 -39.44
N LEU A 284 10.29 -5.52 -38.15
CA LEU A 284 11.66 -5.79 -37.71
C LEU A 284 12.10 -7.24 -37.97
N MET A 285 11.16 -8.19 -37.91
CA MET A 285 11.44 -9.59 -38.24
C MET A 285 11.72 -9.77 -39.74
N GLU A 286 10.96 -9.09 -40.61
CA GLU A 286 11.20 -9.07 -42.05
C GLU A 286 12.56 -8.43 -42.39
N GLU A 287 12.87 -7.27 -41.80
CA GLU A 287 14.19 -6.63 -41.97
C GLU A 287 15.34 -7.53 -41.51
N LYS A 288 15.16 -8.24 -40.39
CA LYS A 288 16.15 -9.20 -39.89
C LYS A 288 16.38 -10.33 -40.90
N GLU A 289 15.33 -10.88 -41.50
CA GLU A 289 15.45 -11.95 -42.50
C GLU A 289 16.21 -11.46 -43.74
N ASP A 290 15.95 -10.23 -44.19
CA ASP A 290 16.65 -9.67 -45.35
C ASP A 290 18.13 -9.39 -45.06
N VAL A 291 18.46 -8.91 -43.86
CA VAL A 291 19.85 -8.75 -43.42
C VAL A 291 20.56 -10.10 -43.35
N ILE A 292 19.89 -11.16 -42.88
CA ILE A 292 20.47 -12.51 -42.86
C ILE A 292 20.80 -12.96 -44.28
N LYS A 293 19.88 -12.81 -45.24
CA LYS A 293 20.12 -13.15 -46.66
C LYS A 293 21.30 -12.35 -47.24
N GLU A 294 21.41 -11.06 -46.92
CA GLU A 294 22.52 -10.22 -47.39
C GLU A 294 23.86 -10.68 -46.82
N VAL A 295 23.91 -11.04 -45.53
CA VAL A 295 25.12 -11.56 -44.87
C VAL A 295 25.53 -12.90 -45.48
N GLU A 296 24.58 -13.80 -45.73
CA GLU A 296 24.85 -15.08 -46.39
C GLU A 296 25.37 -14.87 -47.82
N GLY A 297 24.79 -13.94 -48.59
CA GLY A 297 25.29 -13.56 -49.90
C GLY A 297 26.73 -13.01 -49.87
N LYS A 298 27.04 -12.15 -48.89
CA LYS A 298 28.42 -11.64 -48.68
C LYS A 298 29.40 -12.72 -48.27
N ARG A 299 28.99 -13.68 -47.44
CA ARG A 299 29.82 -14.84 -47.06
C ARG A 299 30.17 -15.71 -48.26
N ALA A 300 29.19 -16.01 -49.12
CA ALA A 300 29.42 -16.77 -50.35
C ALA A 300 30.40 -16.05 -51.30
N LEU A 301 30.26 -14.72 -51.45
CA LEU A 301 31.19 -13.92 -52.26
C LEU A 301 32.62 -13.96 -51.70
N LEU A 302 32.76 -13.86 -50.37
CA LEU A 302 34.06 -13.92 -49.70
C LEU A 302 34.73 -15.29 -49.92
N GLU A 303 33.99 -16.37 -49.81
CA GLU A 303 34.51 -17.72 -50.07
C GLU A 303 35.00 -17.88 -51.51
N ILE A 304 34.29 -17.32 -52.50
CA ILE A 304 34.74 -17.29 -53.90
C ILE A 304 36.05 -16.50 -54.02
N LYS A 305 36.14 -15.33 -53.40
CA LYS A 305 37.34 -14.47 -53.46
C LYS A 305 38.55 -15.11 -52.76
N GLU A 306 38.34 -15.82 -51.66
CA GLU A 306 39.41 -16.58 -51.00
C GLU A 306 39.92 -17.72 -51.88
N ARG A 307 39.03 -18.44 -52.57
CA ARG A 307 39.44 -19.47 -53.54
C ARG A 307 40.24 -18.87 -54.69
N GLU A 308 39.81 -17.75 -55.26
CA GLU A 308 40.56 -17.02 -56.30
C GLU A 308 41.94 -16.56 -55.80
N TYR A 309 42.00 -15.99 -54.60
CA TYR A 309 43.26 -15.57 -53.97
C TYR A 309 44.22 -16.76 -53.82
N ASN A 310 43.74 -17.88 -53.29
CA ASN A 310 44.55 -19.10 -53.13
C ASN A 310 45.06 -19.65 -54.46
N GLN A 311 44.27 -19.55 -55.55
CA GLN A 311 44.72 -19.91 -56.89
C GLN A 311 45.83 -18.99 -57.40
N LEU A 312 45.68 -17.68 -57.19
CA LEU A 312 46.70 -16.70 -57.57
C LEU A 312 48.01 -16.88 -56.79
N VAL A 313 47.93 -17.21 -55.50
CA VAL A 313 49.10 -17.51 -54.67
C VAL A 313 49.86 -18.73 -55.22
N LYS A 314 49.15 -19.82 -55.53
CA LYS A 314 49.77 -21.02 -56.14
C LYS A 314 50.44 -20.69 -57.49
N LEU A 315 49.81 -19.87 -58.31
CA LEU A 315 50.38 -19.45 -59.58
C LEU A 315 51.66 -18.62 -59.38
N LEU A 316 51.67 -17.75 -58.38
CA LEU A 316 52.83 -16.93 -58.02
C LEU A 316 54.00 -17.76 -57.47
N GLU A 317 53.70 -18.80 -56.68
CA GLU A 317 54.71 -19.76 -56.23
C GLU A 317 55.33 -20.50 -57.42
N LEU A 318 54.50 -20.99 -58.35
CA LEU A 318 54.97 -21.65 -59.56
C LEU A 318 55.84 -20.72 -60.44
N THR A 319 55.47 -19.45 -60.58
CA THR A 319 56.29 -18.50 -61.35
C THR A 319 57.62 -18.20 -60.68
N ARG A 320 57.66 -18.13 -59.34
CA ARG A 320 58.93 -18.00 -58.58
C ARG A 320 59.84 -19.21 -58.76
N GLU A 321 59.29 -20.42 -58.73
CA GLU A 321 60.05 -21.64 -59.00
C GLU A 321 60.62 -21.63 -60.43
N ASN A 322 59.82 -21.25 -61.42
CA ASN A 322 60.26 -21.12 -62.82
C ASN A 322 61.33 -20.03 -63.02
N GLU A 323 61.26 -18.94 -62.27
CA GLU A 323 62.31 -17.92 -62.29
C GLU A 323 63.61 -18.46 -61.68
N ALA A 324 63.52 -19.19 -60.56
CA ALA A 324 64.69 -19.79 -59.91
C ALA A 324 65.37 -20.84 -60.80
N THR A 325 64.60 -21.66 -61.53
CA THR A 325 65.16 -22.61 -62.51
C THR A 325 65.84 -21.86 -63.66
N SER A 326 65.19 -20.83 -64.22
CA SER A 326 65.77 -19.99 -65.28
C SER A 326 67.08 -19.31 -64.86
N LEU A 327 67.16 -18.81 -63.62
CA LEU A 327 68.39 -18.23 -63.06
C LEU A 327 69.51 -19.25 -62.91
N THR A 328 69.16 -20.47 -62.51
CA THR A 328 70.11 -21.58 -62.38
C THR A 328 70.66 -21.97 -63.75
N GLU A 329 69.79 -22.11 -64.76
CA GLU A 329 70.18 -22.38 -66.15
C GLU A 329 71.10 -21.29 -66.70
N ARG A 330 70.78 -20.02 -66.46
CA ARG A 330 71.65 -18.89 -66.84
C ARG A 330 73.04 -19.01 -66.20
N GLY A 331 73.10 -19.34 -64.91
CA GLY A 331 74.38 -19.54 -64.21
C GLY A 331 75.23 -20.65 -64.82
N ILE A 332 74.60 -21.76 -65.25
CA ILE A 332 75.27 -22.86 -65.96
C ILE A 332 75.81 -22.38 -67.32
N LEU A 333 75.00 -21.64 -68.08
CA LEU A 333 75.40 -21.08 -69.38
C LEU A 333 76.56 -20.08 -69.25
N ASP A 334 76.55 -19.22 -68.24
CA ASP A 334 77.64 -18.27 -67.97
C ASP A 334 78.95 -19.01 -67.62
N LEU A 335 78.87 -20.08 -66.82
CA LEU A 335 80.03 -20.93 -66.51
C LEU A 335 80.59 -21.58 -67.79
N ASN A 336 79.71 -22.15 -68.62
CA ASN A 336 80.09 -22.76 -69.89
C ASN A 336 80.72 -21.75 -70.85
N LEU A 337 80.16 -20.53 -70.95
CA LEU A 337 80.74 -19.46 -71.76
C LEU A 337 82.14 -19.07 -71.26
N ARG A 338 82.32 -18.97 -69.94
CA ARG A 338 83.63 -18.69 -69.35
C ARG A 338 84.65 -19.78 -69.67
N ASN A 339 84.26 -21.06 -69.60
CA ASN A 339 85.11 -22.18 -69.99
C ASN A 339 85.49 -22.09 -71.48
N CYS A 340 84.53 -21.86 -72.38
CA CYS A 340 84.80 -21.67 -73.81
C CYS A 340 85.76 -20.49 -74.09
N LEU A 341 85.67 -19.40 -73.33
CA LEU A 341 86.60 -18.26 -73.46
C LEU A 341 88.01 -18.63 -73.01
N ILE A 342 88.14 -19.39 -71.92
CA ILE A 342 89.44 -19.92 -71.46
C ILE A 342 90.03 -20.85 -72.52
N ASP A 343 89.24 -21.76 -73.07
CA ASP A 343 89.68 -22.69 -74.13
C ASP A 343 90.11 -21.93 -75.38
N LYS A 344 89.35 -20.92 -75.81
CA LYS A 344 89.73 -20.04 -76.93
C LYS A 344 91.09 -19.36 -76.68
N GLN A 345 91.34 -18.88 -75.47
CA GLN A 345 92.61 -18.27 -75.11
C GLN A 345 93.75 -19.29 -75.17
N ASN A 346 93.55 -20.49 -74.61
CA ASN A 346 94.50 -21.58 -74.65
C ASN A 346 94.88 -21.95 -76.10
N TYR A 347 93.89 -22.13 -76.98
CA TYR A 347 94.11 -22.41 -78.40
C TYR A 347 94.85 -21.26 -79.10
N HIS A 348 94.56 -20.01 -78.77
CA HIS A 348 95.28 -18.87 -79.34
C HIS A 348 96.76 -18.85 -78.91
N ASP A 349 97.03 -19.15 -77.64
CA ASP A 349 98.39 -19.21 -77.10
C ASP A 349 99.19 -20.39 -77.70
N GLU A 350 98.54 -21.53 -77.92
CA GLU A 350 99.11 -22.68 -78.64
C GLU A 350 99.42 -22.33 -80.09
N LEU A 351 98.48 -21.73 -80.83
CA LEU A 351 98.68 -21.28 -82.21
C LEU A 351 99.85 -20.29 -82.30
N SER A 352 99.93 -19.35 -81.37
CA SER A 352 101.00 -18.35 -81.31
C SER A 352 102.36 -18.99 -80.98
N ARG A 353 102.40 -20.06 -80.18
CA ARG A 353 103.60 -20.88 -79.97
C ARG A 353 104.00 -21.59 -81.26
N LYS A 354 103.06 -22.28 -81.92
CA LYS A 354 103.30 -22.99 -83.18
C LYS A 354 103.76 -22.08 -84.32
N GLN A 355 103.22 -20.86 -84.40
CA GLN A 355 103.66 -19.84 -85.35
C GLN A 355 105.11 -19.42 -85.10
N ARG A 356 105.51 -19.22 -83.83
CA ARG A 356 106.90 -18.91 -83.46
C ARG A 356 107.86 -20.06 -83.76
N GLU A 357 107.45 -21.31 -83.54
CA GLU A 357 108.20 -22.51 -83.94
C GLU A 357 108.41 -22.53 -85.46
N LYS A 358 107.33 -22.40 -86.24
CA LYS A 358 107.39 -22.30 -87.70
C LYS A 358 108.35 -21.21 -88.19
N GLU A 359 108.31 -20.01 -87.60
CA GLU A 359 109.22 -18.91 -87.97
C GLU A 359 110.68 -19.17 -87.60
N ARG A 360 110.95 -19.95 -86.54
CA ARG A 360 112.32 -20.43 -86.26
C ARG A 360 112.76 -21.44 -87.32
N ASP A 361 111.91 -22.39 -87.66
CA ASP A 361 112.21 -23.42 -88.66
C ASP A 361 112.43 -22.82 -90.05
N VAL A 362 111.61 -21.86 -90.47
CA VAL A 362 111.81 -21.12 -91.73
C VAL A 362 113.13 -20.36 -91.74
N ARG A 363 113.53 -19.73 -90.61
CA ARG A 363 114.83 -19.07 -90.51
C ARG A 363 115.98 -20.07 -90.58
N ASN A 364 115.84 -21.24 -89.96
CA ASN A 364 116.82 -22.32 -90.03
C ASN A 364 116.94 -22.88 -91.45
N LEU A 365 115.81 -23.10 -92.14
CA LEU A 365 115.76 -23.52 -93.54
C LEU A 365 116.52 -22.53 -94.42
N LYS A 366 116.23 -21.22 -94.32
CA LYS A 366 116.93 -20.18 -95.10
C LYS A 366 118.43 -20.15 -94.84
N LYS A 367 118.86 -20.39 -93.59
CA LYS A 367 120.29 -20.53 -93.26
C LYS A 367 120.91 -21.74 -93.96
N MET A 368 120.23 -22.89 -93.96
CA MET A 368 120.68 -24.10 -94.64
C MET A 368 120.70 -23.93 -96.16
N GLU A 369 119.69 -23.29 -96.75
CA GLU A 369 119.65 -22.95 -98.19
C GLU A 369 120.81 -22.04 -98.58
N LEU A 370 121.13 -21.03 -97.76
CA LEU A 370 122.28 -20.15 -98.00
C LEU A 370 123.61 -20.93 -97.90
N LEU A 371 123.75 -21.80 -96.91
CA LEU A 371 124.92 -22.66 -96.75
C LEU A 371 125.10 -23.58 -97.96
N LEU A 372 124.00 -24.17 -98.44
CA LEU A 372 123.96 -25.00 -99.64
C LEU A 372 124.40 -24.19 -100.86
N LYS A 373 123.90 -22.96 -101.04
CA LYS A 373 124.29 -22.07 -102.13
C LYS A 373 125.80 -21.77 -102.09
N VAL A 374 126.34 -21.41 -100.92
CA VAL A 374 127.78 -21.17 -100.75
C VAL A 374 128.60 -22.42 -101.10
N SER A 375 128.14 -23.61 -100.69
CA SER A 375 128.81 -24.86 -101.07
C SER A 375 128.74 -25.17 -102.56
N TRP A 376 127.63 -24.81 -103.22
CA TRP A 376 127.45 -24.92 -104.68
C TRP A 376 128.36 -23.96 -105.44
N ASP A 377 128.45 -22.71 -105.00
CA ASP A 377 129.34 -21.71 -105.59
C ASP A 377 130.82 -22.14 -105.44
N ALA A 378 131.20 -22.69 -104.28
CA ALA A 378 132.54 -23.25 -104.04
C ALA A 378 132.84 -24.46 -104.94
N LEU A 379 131.86 -25.35 -105.16
CA LEU A 379 131.99 -26.46 -106.10
C LEU A 379 132.21 -25.95 -107.54
N THR A 380 131.43 -24.97 -107.95
CA THR A 380 131.53 -24.35 -109.29
C THR A 380 132.91 -23.71 -109.49
N GLN A 381 133.45 -23.03 -108.47
CA GLN A 381 134.80 -22.47 -108.49
C GLN A 381 135.88 -23.56 -108.60
N THR A 382 135.71 -24.68 -107.89
CA THR A 382 136.62 -25.83 -107.94
C THR A 382 136.60 -26.49 -109.33
N GLN A 383 135.43 -26.60 -109.95
CA GLN A 383 135.27 -27.09 -111.32
C GLN A 383 135.92 -26.15 -112.36
N ALA A 384 135.80 -24.83 -112.20
CA ALA A 384 136.47 -23.87 -113.07
C ALA A 384 138.00 -23.92 -112.95
N LEU A 385 138.53 -24.12 -111.73
CA LEU A 385 139.96 -24.38 -111.50
C LEU A 385 140.42 -25.67 -112.19
N HIS A 386 139.60 -26.73 -112.14
CA HIS A 386 139.90 -27.99 -112.82
C HIS A 386 139.93 -27.83 -114.35
N GLN A 387 139.00 -27.08 -114.94
CA GLN A 387 139.03 -26.76 -116.38
C GLN A 387 140.25 -25.94 -116.77
N ARG A 388 140.69 -25.00 -115.94
CA ARG A 388 141.89 -24.20 -116.17
C ARG A 388 143.17 -25.05 -116.14
N LEU A 389 143.26 -25.98 -115.18
CA LEU A 389 144.35 -26.96 -115.10
C LEU A 389 144.35 -27.94 -116.29
N LEU A 390 143.18 -28.31 -116.82
CA LEU A 390 143.08 -29.08 -118.07
C LEU A 390 143.65 -28.30 -119.27
N THR A 391 143.35 -27.01 -119.39
CA THR A 391 143.90 -26.16 -120.47
C THR A 391 145.40 -25.85 -120.31
N GLU A 392 145.94 -25.89 -119.09
CA GLU A 392 147.38 -25.77 -118.81
C GLU A 392 148.13 -27.10 -119.09
N ILE A 393 147.45 -28.24 -119.07
CA ILE A 393 148.00 -29.56 -119.47
C ILE A 393 148.02 -29.72 -121.00
N GLU A 394 147.14 -29.02 -121.74
CA GLU A 394 147.10 -29.03 -123.21
C GLU A 394 148.13 -28.09 -123.88
N ALA A 395 148.86 -27.27 -123.12
CA ALA A 395 149.85 -26.32 -123.62
C ALA A 395 151.27 -26.59 -123.07
N ILE A 396 152.01 -27.56 -123.65
CA ILE A 396 153.50 -27.61 -123.86
C ILE A 396 153.91 -29.01 -124.44
N PRO A 397 154.93 -29.09 -125.34
CA PRO A 397 154.88 -29.89 -126.58
C PRO A 397 155.85 -31.10 -126.66
N LYS A 398 155.70 -31.93 -127.72
CA LYS A 398 156.77 -32.81 -128.24
C LYS A 398 157.00 -32.56 -129.73
N ASP A 399 158.23 -32.11 -130.00
CA ASP A 399 158.91 -31.95 -131.28
C ASP A 399 159.16 -33.27 -132.01
N ASP A 400 159.12 -33.18 -133.35
CA ASP A 400 160.08 -33.68 -134.35
C ASP A 400 159.37 -33.73 -135.71
N SER A 401 159.86 -33.23 -136.85
CA SER A 401 160.94 -32.32 -137.19
C SER A 401 160.77 -32.07 -138.72
N ILE A 402 160.92 -30.81 -139.15
CA ILE A 402 161.65 -30.35 -140.34
C ILE A 402 161.13 -30.69 -141.77
N ALA A 403 160.70 -29.63 -142.48
CA ALA A 403 161.14 -29.20 -143.82
C ALA A 403 160.20 -28.08 -144.31
N GLU A 404 160.56 -26.85 -144.70
CA GLU A 404 161.79 -26.07 -144.86
C GLU A 404 161.29 -24.60 -144.84
N ARG A 405 161.59 -23.79 -143.83
CA ARG A 405 162.72 -22.86 -143.84
C ARG A 405 163.14 -22.42 -145.26
N ARG A 406 162.88 -21.15 -145.59
CA ARG A 406 163.88 -20.10 -145.94
C ARG A 406 163.19 -19.02 -146.78
N ARG A 407 162.92 -17.87 -146.16
CA ARG A 407 163.77 -16.63 -146.21
C ARG A 407 163.48 -15.87 -147.51
N GLU A 408 162.88 -14.69 -147.49
CA GLU A 408 163.45 -13.47 -146.91
C GLU A 408 162.38 -12.37 -146.74
N LEU A 409 162.36 -11.73 -145.58
CA LEU A 409 162.42 -10.27 -145.50
C LEU A 409 162.99 -9.90 -144.13
N HIS A 410 164.32 -9.86 -144.08
CA HIS A 410 165.05 -9.10 -143.10
C HIS A 410 166.21 -8.41 -143.83
N LYS A 411 165.91 -7.20 -144.32
CA LYS A 411 166.63 -5.95 -144.07
C LYS A 411 166.24 -4.97 -145.17
N GLU A 412 165.30 -4.06 -144.90
CA GLU A 412 165.56 -2.79 -144.23
C GLU A 412 166.54 -1.87 -144.98
N VAL A 413 165.96 -0.72 -145.36
CA VAL A 413 166.49 0.61 -145.06
C VAL A 413 167.57 1.17 -146.01
N GLU A 414 167.15 2.28 -146.64
CA GLU A 414 167.94 3.49 -146.92
C GLU A 414 169.30 3.33 -147.59
N VAL A 415 169.35 3.49 -148.92
CA VAL A 415 170.45 4.23 -149.61
C VAL A 415 170.06 4.70 -151.02
N ALA A 416 169.06 4.14 -151.70
CA ALA A 416 168.94 4.33 -153.15
C ALA A 416 168.13 5.58 -153.58
N LYS A 417 168.67 6.77 -153.29
CA LYS A 417 168.66 7.90 -154.23
C LYS A 417 169.48 7.50 -155.46
N ARG A 418 168.80 6.87 -156.43
CA ARG A 418 169.08 6.78 -157.88
C ARG A 418 167.87 6.02 -158.44
N ASN A 419 166.89 6.66 -159.04
CA ASN A 419 167.11 7.53 -160.18
C ASN A 419 166.15 8.72 -160.19
N LEU A 420 166.74 9.90 -160.26
CA LEU A 420 166.23 10.94 -161.13
C LEU A 420 166.44 10.44 -162.58
N VAL A 421 165.46 10.75 -163.44
CA VAL A 421 165.52 10.80 -164.92
C VAL A 421 165.13 9.54 -165.70
N GLN A 422 163.87 9.52 -166.15
CA GLN A 422 163.42 9.75 -167.54
C GLN A 422 161.88 9.89 -167.49
N GLN A 423 161.21 10.95 -167.97
CA GLN A 423 161.53 11.94 -169.00
C GLN A 423 160.95 13.33 -168.65
N LYS A 424 161.79 14.39 -168.76
CA LYS A 424 161.43 15.75 -169.22
C LYS A 424 161.09 15.66 -170.73
N ILE A 425 160.44 16.61 -171.44
CA ILE A 425 160.60 18.09 -171.51
C ILE A 425 159.32 18.70 -172.16
N LEU A 426 158.76 19.86 -171.75
CA LEU A 426 158.88 21.26 -172.24
C LEU A 426 157.52 21.93 -171.88
N SER A 427 157.27 23.24 -171.73
CA SER A 427 157.98 24.52 -171.62
C SER A 427 156.91 25.55 -171.23
N GLU A 428 157.31 26.65 -170.58
CA GLU A 428 156.68 27.99 -170.59
C GLU A 428 155.17 28.13 -170.87
N ALA A 429 154.31 28.00 -169.84
CA ALA A 429 152.95 28.57 -169.84
C ALA A 429 152.41 28.96 -168.44
N GLU A 430 153.20 28.83 -167.36
CA GLU A 430 152.72 28.84 -165.97
C GLU A 430 152.64 30.23 -165.28
N SER A 431 152.63 31.33 -166.03
CA SER A 431 152.50 32.67 -165.42
C SER A 431 151.06 33.21 -165.36
N LYS A 432 150.03 32.50 -165.87
CA LYS A 432 148.63 33.00 -165.90
C LYS A 432 147.62 32.26 -165.01
N LEU A 433 147.99 31.18 -164.32
CA LEU A 433 147.04 30.38 -163.51
C LEU A 433 146.98 30.79 -162.03
N VAL A 434 148.00 31.47 -161.51
CA VAL A 434 148.13 31.81 -160.08
C VAL A 434 147.15 32.91 -159.63
N GLU A 435 146.66 33.78 -160.51
CA GLU A 435 145.70 34.83 -160.15
C GLU A 435 144.26 34.31 -159.89
N GLN A 436 143.88 33.12 -160.38
CA GLN A 436 142.52 32.58 -160.16
C GLN A 436 142.34 31.90 -158.80
N GLN A 437 143.40 31.34 -158.20
CA GLN A 437 143.28 30.57 -156.95
C GLN A 437 143.19 31.43 -155.68
N LEU A 438 143.68 32.68 -155.70
CA LEU A 438 143.59 33.62 -154.56
C LEU A 438 142.18 34.18 -154.32
N ALA A 439 141.29 34.13 -155.33
CA ALA A 439 139.92 34.64 -155.19
C ALA A 439 138.98 33.66 -154.46
N GLU A 440 139.23 32.35 -154.54
CA GLU A 440 138.40 31.33 -153.89
C GLU A 440 138.62 31.28 -152.36
N GLU A 441 139.84 31.52 -151.88
CA GLU A 441 140.17 31.46 -150.45
C GLU A 441 139.47 32.56 -149.63
N ASN A 442 139.41 33.79 -150.17
CA ASN A 442 138.72 34.91 -149.51
C ASN A 442 137.20 34.70 -149.36
N LYS A 443 136.59 33.85 -150.19
CA LYS A 443 135.16 33.53 -150.10
C LYS A 443 134.87 32.58 -148.92
N LEU A 444 135.75 31.62 -148.67
CA LEU A 444 135.61 30.64 -147.59
C LEU A 444 135.76 31.25 -146.18
N LEU A 445 136.58 32.29 -146.01
CA LEU A 445 136.74 32.99 -144.72
C LEU A 445 135.47 33.70 -144.26
N LYS A 446 134.73 34.34 -145.18
CA LYS A 446 133.44 34.99 -144.87
C LYS A 446 132.37 33.99 -144.44
N ASP A 447 132.37 32.79 -145.02
CA ASP A 447 131.42 31.74 -144.64
C ASP A 447 131.71 31.19 -143.23
N GLN A 448 132.98 31.17 -142.80
CA GLN A 448 133.36 30.77 -141.45
C GLN A 448 132.87 31.76 -140.37
N GLU A 449 132.97 33.07 -140.60
CA GLU A 449 132.50 34.09 -139.65
C GLU A 449 130.97 34.01 -139.44
N ASN A 450 130.21 33.81 -140.51
CA ASN A 450 128.75 33.64 -140.45
C ASN A 450 128.33 32.42 -139.61
N ILE A 451 129.07 31.30 -139.69
CA ILE A 451 128.79 30.10 -138.90
C ILE A 451 129.09 30.35 -137.41
N GLN A 452 130.14 31.10 -137.07
CA GLN A 452 130.46 31.42 -135.68
C GLN A 452 129.38 32.28 -135.01
N GLU A 453 128.84 33.29 -135.70
CA GLU A 453 127.72 34.10 -135.17
C GLU A 453 126.46 33.25 -134.95
N LEU A 454 126.16 32.34 -135.88
CA LEU A 454 125.03 31.42 -135.75
C LEU A 454 125.19 30.51 -134.52
N VAL A 455 126.38 29.94 -134.30
CA VAL A 455 126.69 29.11 -133.13
C VAL A 455 126.54 29.91 -131.83
N PHE A 456 127.04 31.15 -131.78
CA PHE A 456 126.90 32.00 -130.61
C PHE A 456 125.42 32.30 -130.29
N SER A 457 124.61 32.60 -131.32
CA SER A 457 123.17 32.83 -131.17
C SER A 457 122.44 31.60 -130.62
N LEU A 458 122.80 30.40 -131.08
CA LEU A 458 122.24 29.13 -130.63
C LEU A 458 122.62 28.81 -129.17
N ILE A 459 123.86 29.07 -128.77
CA ILE A 459 124.31 28.89 -127.37
C ILE A 459 123.52 29.80 -126.44
N ARG A 460 123.36 31.08 -126.77
CA ARG A 460 122.58 32.04 -125.97
C ARG A 460 121.11 31.63 -125.87
N MET A 461 120.50 31.17 -126.95
CA MET A 461 119.12 30.66 -126.94
C MET A 461 118.98 29.42 -126.05
N THR A 462 119.96 28.52 -126.11
CA THR A 462 119.99 27.30 -125.28
C THR A 462 120.10 27.66 -123.80
N GLN A 463 120.94 28.63 -123.44
CA GLN A 463 121.10 29.10 -122.06
C GLN A 463 119.79 29.69 -121.51
N VAL A 464 119.12 30.57 -122.27
CA VAL A 464 117.80 31.13 -121.88
C VAL A 464 116.77 30.02 -121.69
N LYS A 465 116.76 28.99 -122.55
CA LYS A 465 115.83 27.85 -122.40
C LYS A 465 116.12 26.99 -121.17
N ILE A 466 117.39 26.85 -120.77
CA ILE A 466 117.78 26.16 -119.55
C ILE A 466 117.30 26.96 -118.32
N GLU A 467 117.52 28.27 -118.29
CA GLU A 467 117.08 29.15 -117.20
C GLU A 467 115.55 29.20 -117.08
N GLU A 468 114.82 29.31 -118.19
CA GLU A 468 113.34 29.22 -118.21
C GLU A 468 112.85 27.89 -117.65
N LYS A 469 113.50 26.77 -118.01
CA LYS A 469 113.16 25.43 -117.51
C LYS A 469 113.42 25.32 -116.01
N GLU A 470 114.54 25.85 -115.53
CA GLU A 470 114.90 25.81 -114.11
C GLU A 470 113.96 26.68 -113.27
N GLN A 471 113.64 27.89 -113.75
CA GLN A 471 112.67 28.78 -113.11
C GLN A 471 111.28 28.13 -113.04
N LYS A 472 110.79 27.57 -114.16
CA LYS A 472 109.52 26.82 -114.18
C LYS A 472 109.53 25.62 -113.24
N SER A 473 110.66 24.91 -113.11
CA SER A 473 110.80 23.80 -112.16
C SER A 473 110.74 24.28 -110.71
N LYS A 474 111.40 25.39 -110.37
CA LYS A 474 111.37 26.00 -109.04
C LYS A 474 109.96 26.47 -108.69
N ASP A 475 109.27 27.14 -109.60
CA ASP A 475 107.90 27.60 -109.38
C ASP A 475 106.91 26.44 -109.29
N PHE A 476 107.07 25.40 -110.11
CA PHE A 476 106.30 24.15 -109.99
C PHE A 476 106.50 23.51 -108.61
N ARG A 477 107.74 23.39 -108.11
CA ARG A 477 108.01 22.85 -106.76
C ARG A 477 107.39 23.70 -105.66
N LYS A 478 107.45 25.03 -105.76
CA LYS A 478 106.81 25.95 -104.79
C LYS A 478 105.29 25.76 -104.78
N VAL A 479 104.66 25.69 -105.96
CA VAL A 479 103.20 25.46 -106.08
C VAL A 479 102.84 24.06 -105.58
N GLN A 480 103.62 23.04 -105.92
CA GLN A 480 103.43 21.67 -105.45
C GLN A 480 103.54 21.58 -103.92
N GLN A 481 104.50 22.27 -103.31
CA GLN A 481 104.66 22.30 -101.85
C GLN A 481 103.51 23.06 -101.17
N LYS A 482 103.05 24.19 -101.75
CA LYS A 482 101.84 24.88 -101.28
C LYS A 482 100.60 23.98 -101.38
N TYR A 483 100.42 23.27 -102.48
CA TYR A 483 99.32 22.34 -102.68
C TYR A 483 99.33 21.21 -101.65
N VAL A 484 100.50 20.60 -101.39
CA VAL A 484 100.64 19.56 -100.35
C VAL A 484 100.32 20.12 -98.96
N ASN A 485 100.72 21.34 -98.65
CA ASN A 485 100.41 21.98 -97.36
C ASN A 485 98.91 22.27 -97.22
N ILE A 486 98.26 22.80 -98.26
CA ILE A 486 96.80 23.02 -98.28
C ILE A 486 96.06 21.69 -98.11
N LEU A 487 96.50 20.62 -98.78
CA LEU A 487 95.90 19.29 -98.60
C LEU A 487 96.05 18.77 -97.16
N LYS A 488 97.19 19.01 -96.50
CA LYS A 488 97.37 18.65 -95.09
C LYS A 488 96.44 19.45 -94.19
N GLU A 489 96.27 20.74 -94.46
CA GLU A 489 95.37 21.62 -93.71
C GLU A 489 93.90 21.23 -93.88
N ILE A 490 93.46 20.93 -95.11
CA ILE A 490 92.12 20.40 -95.38
C ILE A 490 91.90 19.10 -94.58
N LYS A 491 92.85 18.16 -94.62
CA LYS A 491 92.76 16.92 -93.83
C LYS A 491 92.70 17.18 -92.32
N ALA A 492 93.44 18.15 -91.80
CA ALA A 492 93.38 18.54 -90.40
C ALA A 492 92.01 19.15 -90.03
N LYS A 493 91.49 20.05 -90.87
CA LYS A 493 90.15 20.64 -90.69
C LYS A 493 89.03 19.60 -90.80
N ASP A 494 89.15 18.63 -91.68
CA ASP A 494 88.21 17.49 -91.77
C ASP A 494 88.21 16.62 -90.51
N ILE A 495 89.35 16.49 -89.83
CA ILE A 495 89.43 15.81 -88.53
C ILE A 495 88.76 16.67 -87.45
N GLU A 496 89.03 17.97 -87.38
CA GLU A 496 88.37 18.91 -86.44
C GLU A 496 86.84 18.90 -86.63
N ILE A 497 86.35 18.98 -87.86
CA ILE A 497 84.92 18.93 -88.18
C ILE A 497 84.32 17.61 -87.71
N ARG A 498 85.01 16.47 -87.90
CA ARG A 498 84.54 15.17 -87.39
C ARG A 498 84.48 15.14 -85.86
N ILE A 499 85.46 15.72 -85.17
CA ILE A 499 85.47 15.81 -83.70
C ILE A 499 84.31 16.69 -83.22
N HIS A 500 84.10 17.86 -83.83
CA HIS A 500 82.99 18.75 -83.46
C HIS A 500 81.63 18.09 -83.75
N LYS A 501 81.46 17.41 -84.88
CA LYS A 501 80.24 16.63 -85.17
C LYS A 501 79.99 15.57 -84.11
N LYS A 502 81.01 14.80 -83.72
CA LYS A 502 80.90 13.82 -82.62
C LYS A 502 80.49 14.49 -81.31
N LYS A 503 81.10 15.62 -80.95
CA LYS A 503 80.78 16.38 -79.73
C LYS A 503 79.34 16.91 -79.76
N THR A 504 78.86 17.41 -80.89
CA THR A 504 77.47 17.85 -81.05
C THR A 504 76.49 16.69 -80.91
N SER A 505 76.77 15.54 -81.53
CA SER A 505 75.94 14.34 -81.36
C SER A 505 75.93 13.84 -79.91
N GLU A 506 77.06 13.91 -79.21
CA GLU A 506 77.14 13.55 -77.79
C GLU A 506 76.33 14.51 -76.90
N ILE A 507 76.45 15.83 -77.13
CA ILE A 507 75.67 16.83 -76.40
C ILE A 507 74.18 16.64 -76.67
N GLN A 508 73.77 16.39 -77.91
CA GLN A 508 72.37 16.10 -78.25
C GLN A 508 71.86 14.83 -77.54
N ARG A 509 72.68 13.77 -77.48
CA ARG A 509 72.34 12.56 -76.72
C ARG A 509 72.15 12.88 -75.24
N ARG A 510 73.09 13.60 -74.61
CA ARG A 510 72.99 14.01 -73.21
C ARG A 510 71.74 14.87 -72.95
N LEU A 511 71.43 15.81 -73.85
CA LEU A 511 70.27 16.68 -73.71
C LEU A 511 68.96 15.88 -73.82
N LYS A 512 68.91 14.87 -74.69
CA LYS A 512 67.78 13.92 -74.77
C LYS A 512 67.65 13.08 -73.49
N GLU A 513 68.76 12.60 -72.93
CA GLU A 513 68.79 11.88 -71.66
C GLU A 513 68.30 12.77 -70.51
N PHE A 514 68.72 14.03 -70.45
CA PHE A 514 68.21 15.00 -69.46
C PHE A 514 66.72 15.31 -69.63
N ALA A 515 66.22 15.43 -70.85
CA ALA A 515 64.80 15.62 -71.10
C ALA A 515 63.97 14.43 -70.60
N GLN A 516 64.44 13.20 -70.88
CA GLN A 516 63.82 11.98 -70.36
C GLN A 516 63.86 11.91 -68.82
N LEU A 517 64.96 12.33 -68.21
CA LEU A 517 65.08 12.42 -66.75
C LEU A 517 64.12 13.46 -66.17
N TYR A 518 63.97 14.61 -66.82
CA TYR A 518 63.01 15.62 -66.39
C TYR A 518 61.57 15.12 -66.49
N ASP A 519 61.21 14.43 -67.58
CA ASP A 519 59.87 13.86 -67.75
C ASP A 519 59.57 12.78 -66.71
N THR A 520 60.54 11.93 -66.38
CA THR A 520 60.38 10.92 -65.31
C THR A 520 60.19 11.59 -63.95
N ILE A 521 61.02 12.57 -63.58
CA ILE A 521 60.85 13.33 -62.33
C ILE A 521 59.50 14.06 -62.29
N ARG A 522 59.08 14.67 -63.41
CA ARG A 522 57.78 15.35 -63.51
C ARG A 522 56.62 14.38 -63.31
N ASN A 523 56.70 13.19 -63.92
CA ASN A 523 55.69 12.15 -63.75
C ASN A 523 55.65 11.61 -62.32
N GLU A 524 56.79 11.42 -61.68
CA GLU A 524 56.87 11.06 -60.26
C GLU A 524 56.29 12.15 -59.35
N ARG A 525 56.64 13.42 -59.57
CA ARG A 525 56.03 14.55 -58.84
C ARG A 525 54.51 14.55 -58.99
N ASN A 526 53.99 14.38 -60.20
CA ASN A 526 52.54 14.32 -60.43
C ASN A 526 51.90 13.12 -59.71
N LYS A 527 52.58 11.96 -59.69
CA LYS A 527 52.15 10.78 -58.93
C LYS A 527 52.08 11.07 -57.42
N PHE A 528 53.10 11.74 -56.86
CA PHE A 528 53.10 12.13 -55.46
C PHE A 528 52.02 13.15 -55.13
N ILE A 529 51.79 14.14 -55.99
CA ILE A 529 50.69 15.11 -55.82
C ILE A 529 49.33 14.40 -55.81
N ASN A 530 49.12 13.46 -56.73
CA ASN A 530 47.87 12.68 -56.77
C ASN A 530 47.70 11.80 -55.52
N LEU A 531 48.78 11.17 -55.05
CA LEU A 531 48.77 10.41 -53.80
C LEU A 531 48.49 11.31 -52.59
N LEU A 532 49.08 12.52 -52.57
CA LEU A 532 48.84 13.51 -51.53
C LEU A 532 47.38 13.96 -51.50
N HIS A 533 46.79 14.27 -52.66
CA HIS A 533 45.37 14.63 -52.75
C HIS A 533 44.47 13.47 -52.28
N LYS A 534 44.74 12.24 -52.71
CA LYS A 534 43.99 11.05 -52.24
C LYS A 534 44.10 10.86 -50.74
N ALA A 535 45.30 10.99 -50.17
CA ALA A 535 45.51 10.89 -48.73
C ALA A 535 44.78 12.00 -47.98
N HIS A 536 44.80 13.24 -48.49
CA HIS A 536 44.09 14.37 -47.89
C HIS A 536 42.57 14.16 -47.92
N GLN A 537 42.03 13.67 -49.04
CA GLN A 537 40.62 13.32 -49.15
C GLN A 537 40.24 12.22 -48.13
N GLN A 538 41.05 11.15 -48.03
CA GLN A 538 40.83 10.09 -47.04
C GLN A 538 40.85 10.61 -45.60
N VAL A 539 41.76 11.52 -45.27
CA VAL A 539 41.82 12.15 -43.95
C VAL A 539 40.52 12.93 -43.66
N THR A 540 40.00 13.68 -44.63
CA THR A 540 38.75 14.42 -44.48
C THR A 540 37.56 13.46 -44.29
N GLU A 541 37.46 12.41 -45.11
CA GLU A 541 36.41 11.38 -44.98
C GLU A 541 36.48 10.66 -43.62
N ILE A 542 37.69 10.37 -43.10
CA ILE A 542 37.86 9.78 -41.77
C ILE A 542 37.43 10.77 -40.68
N LYS A 543 37.76 12.05 -40.80
CA LYS A 543 37.33 13.09 -39.84
C LYS A 543 35.81 13.23 -39.81
N GLU A 544 35.16 13.22 -40.96
CA GLU A 544 33.69 13.28 -41.04
C GLU A 544 33.05 12.02 -40.45
N ARG A 545 33.57 10.83 -40.78
CA ARG A 545 33.13 9.57 -40.13
C ARG A 545 33.30 9.61 -38.62
N HIS A 546 34.44 10.09 -38.13
CA HIS A 546 34.68 10.22 -36.70
C HIS A 546 33.68 11.17 -36.04
N LYS A 547 33.36 12.31 -36.68
CA LYS A 547 32.35 13.25 -36.19
C LYS A 547 30.94 12.63 -36.15
N MET A 548 30.57 11.86 -37.18
CA MET A 548 29.29 11.13 -37.20
C MET A 548 29.23 10.09 -36.07
N SER A 549 30.29 9.30 -35.87
CA SER A 549 30.35 8.32 -34.77
C SER A 549 30.34 8.97 -33.39
N LEU A 550 30.95 10.15 -33.21
CA LEU A 550 30.83 10.92 -31.96
C LEU A 550 29.39 11.36 -31.69
N ASN A 551 28.69 11.85 -32.72
CA ASN A 551 27.27 12.20 -32.59
C ASN A 551 26.41 10.97 -32.26
N GLU A 552 26.65 9.84 -32.92
CA GLU A 552 25.95 8.57 -32.62
C GLU A 552 26.22 8.13 -31.18
N LEU A 553 27.46 8.20 -30.70
CA LEU A 553 27.81 7.91 -29.31
C LEU A 553 27.07 8.83 -28.34
N GLU A 554 26.94 10.12 -28.64
CA GLU A 554 26.21 11.07 -27.80
C GLU A 554 24.71 10.79 -27.78
N ILE A 555 24.11 10.45 -28.92
CA ILE A 555 22.70 10.01 -29.01
C ILE A 555 22.48 8.74 -28.19
N LEU A 556 23.35 7.75 -28.34
CA LEU A 556 23.28 6.50 -27.58
C LEU A 556 23.45 6.74 -26.07
N ARG A 557 24.37 7.62 -25.68
CA ARG A 557 24.57 8.00 -24.28
C ARG A 557 23.33 8.69 -23.70
N ASN A 558 22.72 9.62 -24.44
CA ASN A 558 21.49 10.30 -24.02
C ASN A 558 20.31 9.33 -23.93
N SER A 559 20.20 8.39 -24.87
CA SER A 559 19.21 7.31 -24.83
C SER A 559 19.39 6.42 -23.60
N ALA A 560 20.63 6.00 -23.31
CA ALA A 560 20.96 5.19 -22.14
C ALA A 560 20.60 5.91 -20.83
N VAL A 561 20.94 7.20 -20.68
CA VAL A 561 20.57 8.01 -19.52
C VAL A 561 19.05 8.16 -19.37
N SER A 562 18.33 8.34 -20.48
CA SER A 562 16.86 8.38 -20.47
C SER A 562 16.26 7.04 -20.01
N GLN A 563 16.81 5.93 -20.47
CA GLN A 563 16.38 4.59 -20.08
C GLN A 563 16.71 4.28 -18.61
N GLU A 564 17.88 4.70 -18.12
CA GLU A 564 18.28 4.63 -16.71
C GLU A 564 17.28 5.37 -15.81
N ARG A 565 16.87 6.59 -16.19
CA ARG A 565 15.86 7.35 -15.45
C ARG A 565 14.50 6.66 -15.44
N LYS A 566 14.07 6.06 -16.57
CA LYS A 566 12.83 5.27 -16.63
C LYS A 566 12.90 4.04 -15.73
N LEU A 567 14.04 3.34 -15.72
CA LEU A 567 14.28 2.19 -14.86
C LEU A 567 14.25 2.60 -13.39
N GLN A 568 14.96 3.66 -13.01
CA GLN A 568 14.97 4.19 -11.65
C GLN A 568 13.56 4.58 -11.17
N ASN A 569 12.77 5.24 -12.03
CA ASN A 569 11.38 5.55 -11.74
C ASN A 569 10.51 4.29 -11.57
N SER A 570 10.72 3.26 -12.39
CA SER A 570 10.04 1.97 -12.26
C SER A 570 10.40 1.28 -10.93
N MET A 571 11.69 1.26 -10.58
CA MET A 571 12.18 0.69 -9.32
C MET A 571 11.59 1.40 -8.09
N LEU A 572 11.53 2.74 -8.11
CA LEU A 572 10.88 3.53 -7.06
C LEU A 572 9.38 3.22 -6.94
N LYS A 573 8.66 3.12 -8.06
CA LYS A 573 7.25 2.70 -8.07
C LYS A 573 7.07 1.29 -7.52
N HIS A 574 7.95 0.37 -7.89
CA HIS A 574 7.92 -1.00 -7.39
C HIS A 574 8.16 -1.06 -5.88
N ALA A 575 9.19 -0.36 -5.38
CA ALA A 575 9.48 -0.26 -3.95
C ALA A 575 8.27 0.30 -3.17
N ASN A 576 7.65 1.37 -3.65
CA ASN A 576 6.44 1.92 -3.03
C ASN A 576 5.28 0.92 -3.02
N ASN A 577 5.04 0.23 -4.14
CA ASN A 577 4.00 -0.80 -4.22
C ASN A 577 4.26 -1.98 -3.26
N VAL A 578 5.53 -2.35 -3.04
CA VAL A 578 5.91 -3.36 -2.03
C VAL A 578 5.52 -2.87 -0.64
N THR A 579 5.89 -1.64 -0.26
CA THR A 579 5.51 -1.06 1.03
C THR A 579 4.00 -0.98 1.23
N ILE A 580 3.24 -0.57 0.20
CA ILE A 580 1.77 -0.51 0.27
C ILE A 580 1.20 -1.91 0.46
N ARG A 581 1.68 -2.90 -0.31
CA ARG A 581 1.24 -4.30 -0.19
C ARG A 581 1.53 -4.87 1.20
N GLU A 582 2.71 -4.61 1.77
CA GLU A 582 3.05 -5.03 3.13
C GLU A 582 2.14 -4.38 4.17
N SER A 583 1.82 -3.09 4.03
CA SER A 583 0.85 -2.40 4.88
C SER A 583 -0.55 -3.04 4.80
N MET A 584 -1.05 -3.29 3.58
CA MET A 584 -2.34 -3.94 3.38
C MET A 584 -2.36 -5.36 3.95
N GLN A 585 -1.27 -6.12 3.78
CA GLN A 585 -1.15 -7.46 4.33
C GLN A 585 -1.14 -7.46 5.85
N ASN A 586 -0.47 -6.49 6.49
CA ASN A 586 -0.53 -6.28 7.93
C ASN A 586 -1.95 -5.97 8.41
N ASP A 587 -2.71 -5.14 7.69
CA ASP A 587 -4.09 -4.84 8.04
C ASP A 587 -5.01 -6.06 7.86
N VAL A 588 -4.81 -6.85 6.82
CA VAL A 588 -5.48 -8.15 6.65
C VAL A 588 -5.18 -9.07 7.82
N CYS A 589 -3.92 -9.21 8.24
CA CYS A 589 -3.55 -10.01 9.41
C CYS A 589 -4.26 -9.54 10.69
N LYS A 590 -4.32 -8.22 10.94
CA LYS A 590 -5.06 -7.66 12.09
C LYS A 590 -6.56 -8.01 12.04
N ILE A 591 -7.18 -7.93 10.87
CA ILE A 591 -8.59 -8.27 10.68
C ILE A 591 -8.80 -9.78 10.91
N VAL A 592 -7.90 -10.63 10.43
CA VAL A 592 -7.97 -12.09 10.64
C VAL A 592 -7.91 -12.42 12.13
N VAL A 593 -6.99 -11.81 12.89
CA VAL A 593 -6.90 -12.00 14.35
C VAL A 593 -8.20 -11.59 15.04
N LYS A 594 -8.74 -10.40 14.73
CA LYS A 594 -10.04 -9.95 15.28
C LYS A 594 -11.18 -10.90 14.94
N LEU A 595 -11.18 -11.45 13.72
CA LEU A 595 -12.21 -12.39 13.29
C LEU A 595 -12.11 -13.73 14.03
N GLN A 596 -10.89 -14.20 14.33
CA GLN A 596 -10.67 -15.37 15.18
C GLN A 596 -11.13 -15.13 16.62
N GLU A 597 -10.82 -13.98 17.22
CA GLU A 597 -11.31 -13.60 18.55
C GLU A 597 -12.85 -13.57 18.61
N MET A 598 -13.50 -12.98 17.60
CA MET A 598 -14.95 -12.95 17.51
C MET A 598 -15.57 -14.35 17.34
N LYS A 599 -14.91 -15.24 16.58
CA LYS A 599 -15.33 -16.65 16.48
C LYS A 599 -15.22 -17.37 17.82
N ALA A 600 -14.12 -17.19 18.55
CA ALA A 600 -13.96 -17.79 19.88
C ALA A 600 -15.03 -17.28 20.86
N LYS A 601 -15.33 -15.98 20.85
CA LYS A 601 -16.43 -15.42 21.65
C LYS A 601 -17.79 -16.04 21.26
N LYS A 602 -18.05 -16.20 19.96
CA LYS A 602 -19.27 -16.86 19.48
C LYS A 602 -19.38 -18.30 19.99
N GLU A 603 -18.30 -19.09 19.95
CA GLU A 603 -18.29 -20.46 20.50
C GLU A 603 -18.57 -20.48 22.00
N VAL A 604 -17.96 -19.57 22.76
CA VAL A 604 -18.24 -19.44 24.20
C VAL A 604 -19.72 -19.13 24.45
N HIS A 605 -20.31 -18.22 23.67
CA HIS A 605 -21.74 -17.91 23.79
C HIS A 605 -22.63 -19.10 23.39
N LEU A 606 -22.26 -19.85 22.35
CA LEU A 606 -23.00 -21.06 21.94
C LEU A 606 -23.00 -22.11 23.06
N ASN A 607 -21.84 -22.39 23.65
CA ASN A 607 -21.71 -23.31 24.77
C ASN A 607 -22.52 -22.86 26.00
N ASN A 608 -22.61 -21.55 26.24
CA ASN A 608 -23.45 -21.02 27.32
C ASN A 608 -24.95 -21.17 27.02
N ILE A 609 -25.38 -20.96 25.76
CA ILE A 609 -26.76 -21.21 25.33
C ILE A 609 -27.11 -22.68 25.53
N ASP A 610 -26.25 -23.61 25.11
CA ASP A 610 -26.49 -25.05 25.27
C ASP A 610 -26.61 -25.46 26.75
N ARG A 611 -25.78 -24.88 27.62
CA ARG A 611 -25.88 -25.09 29.08
C ARG A 611 -27.19 -24.56 29.66
N LEU A 612 -27.59 -23.36 29.27
CA LEU A 612 -28.86 -22.78 29.72
C LEU A 612 -30.05 -23.58 29.21
N ALA A 613 -30.03 -24.01 27.94
CA ALA A 613 -31.06 -24.86 27.36
C ALA A 613 -31.18 -26.19 28.13
N HIS A 614 -30.06 -26.84 28.44
CA HIS A 614 -30.06 -28.06 29.24
C HIS A 614 -30.66 -27.85 30.63
N MET A 615 -30.32 -26.73 31.29
CA MET A 615 -30.89 -26.38 32.59
C MET A 615 -32.39 -26.09 32.52
N ILE A 616 -32.87 -25.44 31.46
CA ILE A 616 -34.31 -25.25 31.21
C ILE A 616 -35.00 -26.61 31.07
N THR A 617 -34.47 -27.51 30.24
CA THR A 617 -35.04 -28.86 30.07
C THR A 617 -35.10 -29.62 31.40
N MET A 618 -34.04 -29.55 32.22
CA MET A 618 -34.03 -30.16 33.56
C MET A 618 -35.13 -29.59 34.47
N ILE A 619 -35.29 -28.27 34.50
CA ILE A 619 -36.34 -27.61 35.29
C ILE A 619 -37.73 -28.00 34.78
N GLU A 620 -37.94 -28.04 33.45
CA GLU A 620 -39.20 -28.48 32.85
C GLU A 620 -39.55 -29.92 33.24
N GLU A 621 -38.57 -30.83 33.22
CA GLU A 621 -38.76 -32.21 33.70
C GLU A 621 -39.14 -32.26 35.19
N GLU A 622 -38.50 -31.45 36.03
CA GLU A 622 -38.85 -31.34 37.45
C GLU A 622 -40.25 -30.78 37.66
N MET A 623 -40.65 -29.77 36.90
CA MET A 623 -42.01 -29.22 36.93
C MET A 623 -43.04 -30.26 36.53
N VAL A 624 -42.77 -31.07 35.51
CA VAL A 624 -43.64 -32.18 35.09
C VAL A 624 -43.74 -33.24 36.20
N LYS A 625 -42.62 -33.62 36.82
CA LYS A 625 -42.60 -34.55 37.96
C LYS A 625 -43.41 -34.01 39.14
N LEU A 626 -43.32 -32.71 39.43
CA LEU A 626 -44.08 -32.05 40.48
C LEU A 626 -45.59 -32.02 40.18
N ARG A 627 -45.98 -31.66 38.95
CA ARG A 627 -47.39 -31.71 38.52
C ARG A 627 -47.99 -33.11 38.68
N LYS A 628 -47.27 -34.16 38.25
CA LYS A 628 -47.69 -35.55 38.44
C LYS A 628 -47.79 -35.98 39.91
N LYS A 629 -46.96 -35.43 40.80
CA LYS A 629 -47.08 -35.67 42.26
C LYS A 629 -48.33 -35.00 42.82
N TYR A 630 -48.57 -33.75 42.43
CA TYR A 630 -49.75 -33.00 42.86
C TYR A 630 -51.06 -33.64 42.36
N GLU A 631 -51.10 -34.05 41.09
CA GLU A 631 -52.25 -34.75 40.51
C GLU A 631 -52.59 -36.04 41.27
N ARG A 632 -51.58 -36.85 41.60
CA ARG A 632 -51.77 -38.04 42.45
C ARG A 632 -52.29 -37.71 43.85
N ALA A 633 -51.79 -36.64 44.46
CA ALA A 633 -52.29 -36.20 45.78
C ALA A 633 -53.75 -35.76 45.72
N VAL A 634 -54.15 -35.05 44.63
CA VAL A 634 -55.55 -34.67 44.40
C VAL A 634 -56.43 -35.90 44.16
N GLN A 635 -55.97 -36.86 43.35
CA GLN A 635 -56.67 -38.13 43.12
C GLN A 635 -56.89 -38.88 44.45
N SER A 636 -55.84 -39.09 45.24
CA SER A 636 -55.93 -39.75 46.55
C SER A 636 -56.86 -39.02 47.53
N ARG A 637 -56.84 -37.68 47.54
CA ARG A 637 -57.79 -36.87 48.33
C ARG A 637 -59.23 -37.09 47.85
N ASN A 638 -59.47 -37.09 46.54
CA ASN A 638 -60.80 -37.29 45.98
C ASN A 638 -61.32 -38.69 46.28
N GLU A 639 -60.50 -39.73 46.13
CA GLU A 639 -60.83 -41.11 46.51
C GLU A 639 -61.18 -41.21 47.99
N SER A 640 -60.39 -40.59 48.87
CA SER A 640 -60.68 -40.53 50.30
C SER A 640 -61.98 -39.79 50.59
N GLY A 641 -62.27 -38.72 49.83
CA GLY A 641 -63.52 -37.98 49.91
C GLY A 641 -64.74 -38.81 49.51
N VAL A 642 -64.63 -39.62 48.45
CA VAL A 642 -65.67 -40.57 48.03
C VAL A 642 -65.91 -41.61 49.13
N GLN A 643 -64.85 -42.21 49.67
CA GLN A 643 -64.97 -43.19 50.78
C GLN A 643 -65.61 -42.58 52.04
N LEU A 644 -65.35 -41.30 52.32
CA LEU A 644 -65.97 -40.62 53.45
C LEU A 644 -67.48 -40.43 53.24
N ILE A 645 -67.90 -40.08 52.01
CA ILE A 645 -69.32 -39.97 51.66
C ILE A 645 -69.99 -41.34 51.77
N GLU A 646 -69.40 -42.40 51.23
CA GLU A 646 -69.92 -43.78 51.35
C GLU A 646 -70.07 -44.18 52.84
N ARG A 647 -69.10 -43.84 53.69
CA ARG A 647 -69.16 -44.07 55.14
C ARG A 647 -70.27 -43.25 55.82
N GLU A 648 -70.48 -41.99 55.43
CA GLU A 648 -71.58 -41.16 55.94
C GLU A 648 -72.95 -41.72 55.52
N GLU A 649 -73.07 -42.23 54.29
CA GLU A 649 -74.28 -42.90 53.82
C GLU A 649 -74.55 -44.19 54.62
N GLU A 650 -73.53 -45.01 54.88
CA GLU A 650 -73.63 -46.18 55.76
C GLU A 650 -74.13 -45.79 57.17
N VAL A 651 -73.58 -44.71 57.74
CA VAL A 651 -74.00 -44.19 59.04
C VAL A 651 -75.46 -43.70 59.03
N CYS A 652 -75.88 -42.99 57.98
CA CYS A 652 -77.28 -42.57 57.80
C CYS A 652 -78.22 -43.78 57.78
N ILE A 653 -77.86 -44.83 57.02
CA ILE A 653 -78.62 -46.08 56.97
C ILE A 653 -78.70 -46.73 58.37
N PHE A 654 -77.62 -46.70 59.15
CA PHE A 654 -77.65 -47.21 60.53
C PHE A 654 -78.56 -46.40 61.44
N TYR A 655 -78.55 -45.06 61.37
CA TYR A 655 -79.47 -44.22 62.12
C TYR A 655 -80.93 -44.52 61.79
N GLU A 656 -81.26 -44.70 60.51
CA GLU A 656 -82.62 -45.02 60.09
C GLU A 656 -83.05 -46.41 60.57
N LYS A 657 -82.15 -47.41 60.52
CA LYS A 657 -82.38 -48.73 61.12
C LYS A 657 -82.64 -48.64 62.64
N ILE A 658 -81.85 -47.87 63.38
CA ILE A 658 -82.03 -47.66 64.82
C ILE A 658 -83.39 -47.02 65.09
N ASN A 659 -83.76 -45.98 64.35
CA ASN A 659 -85.05 -45.29 64.52
C ASN A 659 -86.24 -46.23 64.24
N ILE A 660 -86.15 -47.07 63.21
CA ILE A 660 -87.16 -48.11 62.95
C ILE A 660 -87.24 -49.10 64.12
N GLN A 661 -86.10 -49.56 64.65
CA GLN A 661 -86.05 -50.46 65.80
C GLN A 661 -86.62 -49.82 67.08
N GLU A 662 -86.34 -48.54 67.35
CA GLU A 662 -86.91 -47.80 68.48
C GLU A 662 -88.43 -47.67 68.36
N LYS A 663 -88.96 -47.37 67.16
CA LYS A 663 -90.41 -47.36 66.91
C LYS A 663 -91.03 -48.74 67.12
N MET A 664 -90.39 -49.80 66.63
CA MET A 664 -90.85 -51.17 66.85
C MET A 664 -90.85 -51.53 68.34
N LYS A 665 -89.80 -51.13 69.08
CA LYS A 665 -89.70 -51.32 70.52
C LYS A 665 -90.82 -50.58 71.26
N LEU A 666 -91.07 -49.31 70.95
CA LEU A 666 -92.16 -48.53 71.55
C LEU A 666 -93.53 -49.18 71.29
N ASN A 667 -93.77 -49.64 70.06
CA ASN A 667 -95.00 -50.37 69.73
C ASN A 667 -95.11 -51.67 70.54
N ALA A 668 -94.04 -52.42 70.69
CA ALA A 668 -94.01 -53.63 71.51
C ALA A 668 -94.24 -53.32 73.01
N GLU A 669 -93.68 -52.22 73.54
CA GLU A 669 -93.92 -51.76 74.91
C GLU A 669 -95.40 -51.38 75.13
N ILE A 670 -96.03 -50.71 74.16
CA ILE A 670 -97.47 -50.41 74.19
C ILE A 670 -98.28 -51.71 74.19
N GLU A 671 -97.93 -52.67 73.33
CA GLU A 671 -98.63 -53.96 73.25
C GLU A 671 -98.50 -54.76 74.55
N ILE A 672 -97.30 -54.79 75.16
CA ILE A 672 -97.08 -55.37 76.50
C ILE A 672 -97.96 -54.68 77.54
N HIS A 673 -98.01 -53.35 77.56
CA HIS A 673 -98.86 -52.62 78.50
C HIS A 673 -100.35 -52.96 78.33
N VAL A 674 -100.83 -53.13 77.09
CA VAL A 674 -102.20 -53.58 76.81
C VAL A 674 -102.44 -55.01 77.32
N LEU A 675 -101.46 -55.90 77.16
CA LEU A 675 -101.54 -57.27 77.67
C LEU A 675 -101.51 -57.30 79.21
N ASP A 676 -100.70 -56.47 79.85
CA ASP A 676 -100.65 -56.33 81.31
C ASP A 676 -101.97 -55.79 81.88
N GLU A 677 -102.59 -54.81 81.20
CA GLU A 677 -103.95 -54.34 81.52
C GLU A 677 -104.98 -55.47 81.40
N LYS A 678 -104.90 -56.29 80.34
CA LYS A 678 -105.74 -57.50 80.19
C LYS A 678 -105.52 -58.49 81.32
N ILE A 679 -104.26 -58.77 81.69
CA ILE A 679 -103.92 -59.66 82.81
C ILE A 679 -104.48 -59.11 84.12
N ARG A 680 -104.33 -57.81 84.37
CA ARG A 680 -104.87 -57.12 85.54
C ARG A 680 -106.40 -57.24 85.58
N PHE A 681 -107.07 -57.03 84.46
CA PHE A 681 -108.53 -57.20 84.34
C PHE A 681 -108.96 -58.65 84.60
N LEU A 682 -108.24 -59.63 84.06
CA LEU A 682 -108.51 -61.06 84.30
C LEU A 682 -108.28 -61.44 85.78
N LYS A 683 -107.21 -60.93 86.41
CA LYS A 683 -106.98 -61.11 87.86
C LYS A 683 -108.13 -60.56 88.69
N LEU A 684 -108.67 -59.40 88.32
CA LEU A 684 -109.87 -58.80 88.95
C LEU A 684 -111.11 -59.70 88.78
N LYS A 685 -111.34 -60.26 87.59
CA LYS A 685 -112.40 -61.25 87.34
C LYS A 685 -112.22 -62.52 88.16
N ILE A 686 -110.99 -63.03 88.29
CA ILE A 686 -110.68 -64.20 89.12
C ILE A 686 -110.99 -63.90 90.59
N ALA A 687 -110.55 -62.75 91.11
CA ALA A 687 -110.83 -62.35 92.49
C ALA A 687 -112.35 -62.23 92.75
N GLU A 688 -113.11 -61.67 91.82
CA GLU A 688 -114.58 -61.59 91.92
C GLU A 688 -115.23 -62.99 91.88
N LYS A 689 -114.74 -63.90 91.04
CA LYS A 689 -115.22 -65.29 91.03
C LYS A 689 -114.85 -66.05 92.31
N GLN A 690 -113.65 -65.84 92.86
CA GLN A 690 -113.25 -66.40 94.15
C GLN A 690 -114.14 -65.87 95.28
N ARG A 691 -114.51 -64.58 95.27
CA ARG A 691 -115.48 -64.00 96.20
C ARG A 691 -116.85 -64.68 96.07
N GLN A 692 -117.36 -64.88 94.86
CA GLN A 692 -118.63 -65.60 94.61
C GLN A 692 -118.58 -67.04 95.14
N ILE A 693 -117.45 -67.75 94.93
CA ILE A 693 -117.23 -69.10 95.47
C ILE A 693 -117.23 -69.09 97.01
N TYR A 694 -116.53 -68.15 97.64
CA TYR A 694 -116.49 -68.02 99.10
C TYR A 694 -117.88 -67.77 99.70
N VAL A 695 -118.67 -66.88 99.09
CA VAL A 695 -120.08 -66.65 99.48
C VAL A 695 -120.89 -67.93 99.35
N THR A 696 -120.73 -68.67 98.25
CA THR A 696 -121.45 -69.93 98.02
C THR A 696 -121.05 -71.00 99.04
N GLN A 697 -119.75 -71.14 99.33
CA GLN A 697 -119.24 -72.08 100.34
C GLN A 697 -119.77 -71.79 101.75
N LYS A 698 -119.98 -70.52 102.12
CA LYS A 698 -120.60 -70.13 103.39
C LYS A 698 -122.10 -70.49 103.48
N LEU A 699 -122.82 -70.58 102.35
CA LEU A 699 -124.23 -70.92 102.30
C LEU A 699 -124.50 -72.44 102.33
N VAL A 700 -123.51 -73.27 101.95
CA VAL A 700 -123.64 -74.74 101.88
C VAL A 700 -124.01 -75.41 103.22
N PRO A 701 -123.42 -75.06 104.39
CA PRO A 701 -123.76 -75.69 105.66
C PRO A 701 -125.18 -75.38 106.12
N ILE A 702 -125.68 -74.17 105.82
CA ILE A 702 -127.05 -73.74 106.14
C ILE A 702 -128.06 -74.58 105.36
N LYS A 703 -127.78 -74.83 104.07
CA LYS A 703 -128.61 -75.74 103.26
C LYS A 703 -128.58 -77.17 103.80
N LYS A 704 -127.41 -77.70 104.14
CA LYS A 704 -127.26 -79.06 104.67
C LYS A 704 -127.97 -79.26 106.02
N ALA A 705 -128.02 -78.23 106.86
CA ALA A 705 -128.80 -78.25 108.11
C ALA A 705 -130.31 -78.31 107.83
N LEU A 706 -130.81 -77.49 106.90
CA LEU A 706 -132.22 -77.50 106.49
C LEU A 706 -132.64 -78.83 105.84
N ASP A 707 -131.77 -79.45 105.02
CA ASP A 707 -132.05 -80.75 104.40
C ASP A 707 -132.08 -81.89 105.44
N ALA A 708 -131.28 -81.79 106.52
CA ALA A 708 -131.26 -82.77 107.61
C ALA A 708 -132.51 -82.70 108.50
N ASP A 709 -133.04 -81.50 108.77
CA ASP A 709 -134.27 -81.32 109.53
C ASP A 709 -135.50 -81.86 108.78
N VAL A 710 -135.52 -81.77 107.45
CA VAL A 710 -136.59 -82.33 106.61
C VAL A 710 -136.53 -83.87 106.58
N ALA A 711 -135.34 -84.47 106.57
CA ALA A 711 -135.19 -85.93 106.58
C ALA A 711 -135.70 -86.57 107.88
N VAL A 712 -135.54 -85.89 109.03
CA VAL A 712 -136.05 -86.37 110.33
C VAL A 712 -137.58 -86.31 110.37
N LEU A 713 -138.19 -85.27 109.80
CA LEU A 713 -139.65 -85.13 109.74
C LEU A 713 -140.33 -86.09 108.74
N GLN A 714 -139.60 -86.61 107.76
CA GLN A 714 -140.10 -87.61 106.82
C GLN A 714 -140.16 -89.04 107.38
N ILE A 715 -139.44 -89.36 108.47
CA ILE A 715 -139.39 -90.73 109.03
C ILE A 715 -140.49 -91.00 110.09
N GLN A 716 -141.16 -89.98 110.63
CA GLN A 716 -142.13 -90.17 111.75
C GLN A 716 -143.63 -90.11 111.38
N VAL A 717 -144.04 -89.79 110.14
CA VAL A 717 -145.47 -89.57 109.79
C VAL A 717 -146.00 -90.41 108.60
N GLY A 718 -145.25 -91.43 108.16
CA GLY A 718 -145.80 -92.54 107.37
C GLY A 718 -146.07 -93.73 108.29
N THR A 719 -147.24 -93.77 108.95
CA THR A 719 -147.54 -94.75 110.01
C THR A 719 -147.90 -96.10 109.42
N SER A 720 -146.92 -96.93 109.05
CA SER A 720 -147.22 -97.79 107.91
C SER A 720 -147.53 -96.90 106.68
N SER A 721 -147.28 -97.32 105.47
CA SER A 721 -146.77 -98.61 105.02
C SER A 721 -145.45 -98.36 104.32
#